data_AF-A0A7V7K015-F1
#
_entry.id   AF-A0A7V7K015-F1
#
_cell.length_a   1.000
_cell.length_b   1.000
_cell.length_c   1.000
_cell.angle_alpha   90.00
_cell.angle_beta   90.00
_cell.angle_gamma   90.00
#
_symmetry.space_group_name_H-M   'P 1'
#
loop_
_entity.id
_entity.type
_entity.pdbx_description
1 polymer ?
#
loop_
_entity_poly.entity_id
_entity_poly.type
_entity_poly.pdbx_seq_one_letter_code
_entity_poly.pdbx_strand_id
1 'polypeptide(L)'
;MAKHDKAFILWFDEIGIEDVPMVGGKNASLGEMHQHLSAKGVSVPNGYAITAYAYQHLLKTAGVEQAILDALEGLDTHDLRNLQARGAKVRDIIRTAEFPDDLRDEIHAAYKKMEEMYGNDVDVAVRSSATAEDLPDASFAGQQETYLNIRGPEQLIDACRRCFASLFTDRAISYRHDKGFGQFDVYLSIVVQKMARSDSASSGVLFSIDTESGFEDAVFITGAWGLGETVVQGAVNPDEYYVFKPTLKEGKRPIVGKRVGSKEIKMIYDNDPNTEEPVITIPTTPEERRSYVISDDEILQLAKWACIIEEHYGKGMDIEWAKDGDGVKVGTGELFIVQARPETVHSQDSKKLMETYKLKEKGGKVLVEGLAVGTKIGQGVANVIHSVADIHDFKKGQVLVTDMTDPDWEPIMKIASAIVTNRGGRTCHAAIISRELGIPCVIGTGTGSKDITDGQDITVSSAEGETGYVYEGLLDFEIERLDLGDLPQTKTKIMMNLAIPEKAFTECQIPNDGVGLAREEFVINSHIGIHPLALFNYEELKKSSNPEKQAVVKAIDAKTGAYADKKQFFIDKVAEGVGRIAAGFYPKDVIVRLSDFKSNEYANLTGGTFYEPEEENPMIGWRGASRYYDPKYRPAFELECQGLLKARNDMGLNNIKLMVPFCRTPEEGRKVIEVMRDCGLVQGENGLELYVMCEIPSNVICADAFADVFDGFSIGSNDLTQLTYGLDRDSGLIAGIADERHDAVKEMIKMVIATAKRRGKKIGICGQGPSDFPEFATFLVECGIDSMSLIPDTAVKTRLAVAAKEKEMGINP
;
A
#
# COMPACT_ATOMS: atom_id res chain seq x y z
N MET A 1 6.46 12.10 45.28
CA MET A 1 6.39 10.63 45.14
C MET A 1 5.06 10.35 44.49
N ALA A 2 5.07 9.96 43.22
CA ALA A 2 3.83 9.77 42.48
C ALA A 2 3.08 8.59 43.10
N LYS A 3 1.75 8.63 43.06
CA LYS A 3 0.85 7.75 43.84
C LYS A 3 0.94 6.26 43.44
N HIS A 4 1.71 5.92 42.40
CA HIS A 4 1.72 4.63 41.73
C HIS A 4 3.11 3.94 41.63
N ASP A 5 4.20 4.54 42.13
CA ASP A 5 5.59 4.04 41.96
C ASP A 5 5.86 2.62 42.53
N LYS A 6 4.94 2.08 43.35
CA LYS A 6 5.06 0.75 43.99
C LYS A 6 3.85 -0.15 43.75
N ALA A 7 2.96 0.20 42.83
CA ALA A 7 1.82 -0.65 42.50
C ALA A 7 2.28 -1.86 41.67
N PHE A 8 1.77 -3.05 41.96
CA PHE A 8 2.01 -4.22 41.11
C PHE A 8 1.14 -4.23 39.87
N ILE A 9 -0.11 -3.76 40.01
CA ILE A 9 -1.12 -3.72 38.97
C ILE A 9 -1.59 -2.27 38.79
N LEU A 10 -1.73 -1.85 37.53
CA LEU A 10 -2.37 -0.59 37.14
C LEU A 10 -3.32 -0.84 35.98
N TRP A 11 -4.56 -0.37 36.06
CA TRP A 11 -5.55 -0.53 35.00
C TRP A 11 -5.33 0.47 33.86
N PHE A 12 -5.88 0.20 32.67
CA PHE A 12 -5.75 1.11 31.52
C PHE A 12 -6.36 2.50 31.77
N ASP A 13 -7.35 2.61 32.65
CA ASP A 13 -7.92 3.90 33.09
C ASP A 13 -7.05 4.65 34.12
N GLU A 14 -5.93 4.06 34.55
CA GLU A 14 -4.98 4.65 35.52
C GLU A 14 -3.63 5.05 34.90
N ILE A 15 -3.37 4.71 33.63
CA ILE A 15 -2.05 4.88 32.98
C ILE A 15 -2.15 5.59 31.63
N GLY A 16 -1.15 6.41 31.29
CA GLY A 16 -1.04 7.10 30.00
C GLY A 16 0.40 7.16 29.49
N ILE A 17 0.65 7.97 28.46
CA ILE A 17 1.96 8.02 27.79
C ILE A 17 3.13 8.46 28.70
N GLU A 18 2.84 9.19 29.78
CA GLU A 18 3.83 9.63 30.76
C GLU A 18 4.33 8.48 31.66
N ASP A 19 3.60 7.36 31.70
CA ASP A 19 3.87 6.21 32.57
C ASP A 19 4.76 5.14 31.91
N VAL A 20 5.29 5.39 30.70
CA VAL A 20 6.19 4.48 29.97
C VAL A 20 7.32 3.90 30.83
N PRO A 21 8.01 4.68 31.71
CA PRO A 21 9.05 4.11 32.59
C PRO A 21 8.54 3.06 33.59
N MET A 22 7.24 3.05 33.91
CA MET A 22 6.62 2.13 34.87
C MET A 22 5.94 0.94 34.21
N VAL A 23 5.30 1.15 33.06
CA VAL A 23 4.44 0.12 32.42
C VAL A 23 4.88 -0.26 31.01
N GLY A 24 5.95 0.35 30.50
CA GLY A 24 6.38 0.12 29.13
C GLY A 24 5.50 0.83 28.09
N GLY A 25 6.01 0.84 26.86
CA GLY A 25 5.42 1.57 25.75
C GLY A 25 3.99 1.16 25.37
N LYS A 26 3.76 -0.15 25.20
CA LYS A 26 2.45 -0.70 24.83
C LYS A 26 1.36 -0.44 25.86
N ASN A 27 1.61 -0.70 27.16
CA ASN A 27 0.60 -0.42 28.19
C ASN A 27 0.29 1.06 28.28
N ALA A 28 1.32 1.92 28.24
CA ALA A 28 1.15 3.36 28.27
C ALA A 28 0.29 3.84 27.09
N SER A 29 0.56 3.34 25.89
CA SER A 29 -0.23 3.63 24.69
C SER A 29 -1.67 3.11 24.78
N LEU A 30 -1.88 1.89 25.28
CA LEU A 30 -3.22 1.33 25.50
C LEU A 30 -4.05 2.14 26.49
N GLY A 31 -3.44 2.53 27.61
CA GLY A 31 -4.10 3.38 28.60
C GLY A 31 -4.38 4.80 28.07
N GLU A 32 -3.44 5.39 27.35
CA GLU A 32 -3.58 6.68 26.67
C GLU A 32 -4.79 6.68 25.72
N MET A 33 -4.92 5.64 24.88
CA MET A 33 -6.06 5.48 23.98
C MET A 33 -7.37 5.22 24.73
N HIS A 34 -7.35 4.36 25.75
CA HIS A 34 -8.53 4.02 26.53
C HIS A 34 -9.11 5.25 27.26
N GLN A 35 -8.26 6.08 27.85
CA GLN A 35 -8.68 7.28 28.58
C GLN A 35 -9.15 8.40 27.64
N HIS A 36 -8.43 8.65 26.56
CA HIS A 36 -8.63 9.87 25.76
C HIS A 36 -9.41 9.65 24.45
N LEU A 37 -9.40 8.44 23.89
CA LEU A 37 -9.97 8.17 22.56
C LEU A 37 -11.27 7.37 22.59
N SER A 38 -11.59 6.66 23.68
CA SER A 38 -12.88 5.98 23.82
C SER A 38 -14.07 6.95 23.76
N ALA A 39 -13.94 8.16 24.32
CA ALA A 39 -14.95 9.21 24.18
C ALA A 39 -15.09 9.75 22.75
N LYS A 40 -14.07 9.57 21.90
CA LYS A 40 -14.08 9.91 20.47
C LYS A 40 -14.52 8.71 19.60
N GLY A 41 -14.94 7.62 20.22
CA GLY A 41 -15.47 6.43 19.57
C GLY A 41 -14.43 5.37 19.18
N VAL A 42 -13.17 5.48 19.61
CA VAL A 42 -12.15 4.43 19.40
C VAL A 42 -12.32 3.34 20.46
N SER A 43 -12.63 2.12 20.03
CA SER A 43 -12.83 0.98 20.93
C SER A 43 -11.50 0.27 21.21
N VAL A 44 -11.11 0.18 22.48
CA VAL A 44 -9.92 -0.56 22.95
C VAL A 44 -10.38 -1.60 23.98
N PRO A 45 -10.03 -2.89 23.83
CA PRO A 45 -10.36 -3.90 24.82
C PRO A 45 -9.70 -3.57 26.15
N ASN A 46 -10.45 -3.67 27.25
CA ASN A 46 -9.94 -3.31 28.57
C ASN A 46 -8.95 -4.36 29.09
N GLY A 47 -8.19 -3.97 30.11
CA GLY A 47 -7.12 -4.76 30.69
C GLY A 47 -6.35 -4.00 31.75
N TYR A 48 -5.22 -4.57 32.15
CA TYR A 48 -4.34 -3.99 33.13
C TYR A 48 -2.87 -4.31 32.83
N ALA A 49 -1.99 -3.47 33.34
CA ALA A 49 -0.55 -3.63 33.31
C ALA A 49 -0.07 -4.28 34.61
N ILE A 50 0.80 -5.29 34.49
CA ILE A 50 1.67 -5.74 35.57
C ILE A 50 2.96 -4.92 35.45
N THR A 51 3.26 -4.09 36.46
CA THR A 51 4.26 -3.03 36.33
C THR A 51 5.71 -3.55 36.31
N ALA A 52 6.64 -2.70 35.86
CA ALA A 52 8.08 -2.93 36.00
C ALA A 52 8.51 -3.15 37.46
N TYR A 53 7.80 -2.53 38.42
CA TYR A 53 8.04 -2.74 39.85
C TYR A 53 7.69 -4.17 40.29
N ALA A 54 6.62 -4.78 39.75
CA ALA A 54 6.30 -6.18 40.00
C ALA A 54 7.40 -7.13 39.54
N TYR A 55 8.00 -6.84 38.37
CA TYR A 55 9.14 -7.61 37.87
C TYR A 55 10.37 -7.48 38.78
N GLN A 56 10.71 -6.27 39.23
CA GLN A 56 11.79 -6.05 40.20
C GLN A 56 11.54 -6.80 41.51
N HIS A 57 10.30 -6.77 42.01
CA HIS A 57 9.90 -7.46 43.24
C HIS A 57 10.04 -8.98 43.11
N LEU A 58 9.67 -9.56 41.97
CA LEU A 58 9.87 -10.98 41.67
C LEU A 58 11.36 -11.36 41.74
N LEU A 59 12.23 -10.65 41.01
CA LEU A 59 13.66 -10.97 40.96
C LEU A 59 14.33 -10.87 42.34
N LYS A 60 13.98 -9.83 43.10
CA LYS A 60 14.53 -9.57 44.42
C LYS A 60 14.05 -10.57 45.46
N THR A 61 12.76 -10.88 45.48
CA THR A 61 12.16 -11.79 46.49
C THR A 61 12.55 -13.24 46.23
N ALA A 62 12.64 -13.65 44.95
CA ALA A 62 13.14 -14.96 44.57
C ALA A 62 14.66 -15.11 44.74
N GLY A 63 15.40 -14.00 44.94
CA GLY A 63 16.84 -14.02 45.16
C GLY A 63 17.66 -14.46 43.92
N VAL A 64 17.11 -14.27 42.72
CA VAL A 64 17.71 -14.79 41.47
C VAL A 64 18.67 -13.82 40.77
N GLU A 65 18.75 -12.56 41.21
CA GLU A 65 19.56 -11.52 40.57
C GLU A 65 21.04 -11.91 40.38
N GLN A 66 21.67 -12.46 41.42
CA GLN A 66 23.07 -12.90 41.35
C GLN A 66 23.22 -14.10 40.39
N ALA A 67 22.28 -15.03 40.39
CA ALA A 67 22.31 -16.18 39.49
C ALA A 67 22.19 -15.77 38.02
N ILE A 68 21.41 -14.71 37.73
CA ILE A 68 21.31 -14.12 36.39
C ILE A 68 22.65 -13.49 35.98
N LEU A 69 23.27 -12.71 36.86
CA LEU A 69 24.59 -12.12 36.61
C LEU A 69 25.66 -13.18 36.33
N ASP A 70 25.71 -14.23 37.16
CA ASP A 70 26.66 -15.34 37.01
C ASP A 70 26.42 -16.11 35.69
N ALA A 71 25.15 -16.28 35.28
CA ALA A 71 24.81 -16.89 34.00
C ALA A 71 25.29 -16.07 32.79
N LEU A 72 25.35 -14.74 32.93
CA LEU A 72 25.79 -13.82 31.89
C LEU A 72 27.31 -13.51 31.93
N GLU A 73 28.06 -14.00 32.92
CA GLU A 73 29.49 -13.72 33.07
C GLU A 73 30.33 -14.28 31.91
N GLY A 74 30.91 -13.42 31.07
CA GLY A 74 31.63 -13.84 29.86
C GLY A 74 30.70 -14.12 28.66
N LEU A 75 29.55 -13.44 28.64
CA LEU A 75 28.68 -13.34 27.47
C LEU A 75 29.45 -12.73 26.30
N ASP A 76 29.40 -13.41 25.16
CA ASP A 76 29.88 -12.91 23.88
C ASP A 76 28.70 -12.92 22.89
N THR A 77 28.22 -11.73 22.51
CA THR A 77 27.09 -11.59 21.59
C THR A 77 27.45 -11.91 20.14
N HIS A 78 28.73 -12.03 19.82
CA HIS A 78 29.21 -12.40 18.49
C HIS A 78 29.40 -13.92 18.34
N ASP A 79 29.31 -14.67 19.44
CA ASP A 79 29.25 -16.14 19.45
C ASP A 79 27.81 -16.60 19.74
N LEU A 80 27.09 -16.99 18.68
CA LEU A 80 25.69 -17.44 18.79
C LEU A 80 25.50 -18.60 19.77
N ARG A 81 26.45 -19.53 19.87
CA ARG A 81 26.33 -20.67 20.80
C ARG A 81 26.47 -20.22 22.24
N ASN A 82 27.40 -19.29 22.49
CA ASN A 82 27.56 -18.66 23.82
C ASN A 82 26.28 -17.89 24.21
N LEU A 83 25.78 -17.05 23.31
CA LEU A 83 24.57 -16.26 23.50
C LEU A 83 23.36 -17.15 23.80
N GLN A 84 23.09 -18.16 22.97
CA GLN A 84 21.96 -19.08 23.13
C GLN A 84 22.04 -19.85 24.45
N ALA A 85 23.21 -20.40 24.79
CA ALA A 85 23.38 -21.19 26.02
C ALA A 85 23.15 -20.34 27.27
N ARG A 86 23.66 -19.10 27.29
CA ARG A 86 23.50 -18.18 28.42
C ARG A 86 22.10 -17.61 28.51
N GLY A 87 21.53 -17.20 27.38
CA GLY A 87 20.15 -16.73 27.30
C GLY A 87 19.18 -17.80 27.81
N ALA A 88 19.31 -19.04 27.34
CA ALA A 88 18.50 -20.17 27.82
C ALA A 88 18.64 -20.37 29.34
N LYS A 89 19.87 -20.34 29.87
CA LYS A 89 20.12 -20.48 31.31
C LYS A 89 19.45 -19.39 32.13
N VAL A 90 19.47 -18.13 31.68
CA VAL A 90 18.78 -17.03 32.36
C VAL A 90 17.26 -17.19 32.28
N ARG A 91 16.72 -17.58 31.13
CA ARG A 91 15.28 -17.83 30.96
C ARG A 91 14.80 -18.94 31.90
N ASP A 92 15.56 -20.02 32.06
CA ASP A 92 15.24 -21.12 32.98
C ASP A 92 15.27 -20.67 34.45
N ILE A 93 16.24 -19.83 34.84
CA ILE A 93 16.30 -19.24 36.19
C ILE A 93 15.02 -18.44 36.48
N ILE A 94 14.57 -17.61 35.54
CA ILE A 94 13.36 -16.78 35.72
C ILE A 94 12.09 -17.63 35.71
N ARG A 95 11.99 -18.62 34.82
CA ARG A 95 10.82 -19.52 34.73
C ARG A 95 10.63 -20.38 35.99
N THR A 96 11.74 -20.77 36.63
CA THR A 96 11.72 -21.60 37.85
C THR A 96 11.78 -20.78 39.15
N ALA A 97 11.87 -19.46 39.05
CA ALA A 97 11.84 -18.57 40.22
C ALA A 97 10.53 -18.72 40.99
N GLU A 98 10.63 -18.75 42.32
CA GLU A 98 9.46 -18.75 43.18
C GLU A 98 8.70 -17.44 43.01
N PHE A 99 7.42 -17.55 42.67
CA PHE A 99 6.59 -16.38 42.37
C PHE A 99 5.99 -15.88 43.70
N PRO A 100 6.26 -14.63 44.12
CA PRO A 100 5.83 -14.12 45.42
C PRO A 100 4.32 -14.21 45.60
N ASP A 101 3.87 -14.70 46.76
CA ASP A 101 2.44 -14.88 47.06
C ASP A 101 1.67 -13.56 46.99
N ASP A 102 2.28 -12.45 47.43
CA ASP A 102 1.67 -11.11 47.37
C ASP A 102 1.43 -10.63 45.94
N LEU A 103 2.39 -10.86 45.03
CA LEU A 103 2.22 -10.55 43.62
C LEU A 103 1.21 -11.48 42.94
N ARG A 104 1.23 -12.78 43.27
CA ARG A 104 0.27 -13.76 42.75
C ARG A 104 -1.15 -13.40 43.15
N ASP A 105 -1.39 -13.06 44.41
CA ASP A 105 -2.71 -12.72 44.93
C ASP A 105 -3.27 -11.46 44.26
N GLU A 106 -2.44 -10.44 44.01
CA GLU A 106 -2.83 -9.23 43.28
C GLU A 106 -3.17 -9.52 41.81
N ILE A 107 -2.40 -10.37 41.12
CA ILE A 107 -2.73 -10.81 39.75
C ILE A 107 -4.05 -11.58 39.72
N HIS A 108 -4.28 -12.47 40.69
CA HIS A 108 -5.54 -13.22 40.81
C HIS A 108 -6.72 -12.30 41.07
N ALA A 109 -6.56 -11.30 41.94
CA ALA A 109 -7.59 -10.31 42.22
C ALA A 109 -7.93 -9.47 40.98
N ALA A 110 -6.92 -9.04 40.21
CA ALA A 110 -7.12 -8.32 38.97
C ALA A 110 -7.81 -9.17 37.89
N TYR A 111 -7.42 -10.44 37.74
CA TYR A 111 -8.08 -11.38 36.83
C TYR A 111 -9.53 -11.64 37.22
N LYS A 112 -9.82 -11.81 38.51
CA LYS A 112 -11.19 -11.96 39.01
C LYS A 112 -12.05 -10.72 38.69
N LYS A 113 -11.48 -9.51 38.77
CA LYS A 113 -12.17 -8.28 38.34
C LYS A 113 -12.45 -8.30 36.83
N MET A 114 -11.57 -8.87 36.00
CA MET A 114 -11.86 -9.12 34.58
C MET A 114 -13.03 -10.11 34.41
N GLU A 115 -13.08 -11.19 35.20
CA GLU A 115 -14.19 -12.15 35.17
C GLU A 115 -15.53 -11.51 35.57
N GLU A 116 -15.51 -10.58 36.53
CA GLU A 116 -16.70 -9.81 36.92
C GLU A 116 -17.21 -8.90 35.77
N MET A 117 -16.31 -8.42 34.91
CA MET A 117 -16.66 -7.56 33.76
C MET A 117 -17.07 -8.35 32.51
N TYR A 118 -16.42 -9.48 32.24
CA TYR A 118 -16.52 -10.20 30.96
C TYR A 118 -17.09 -11.62 31.08
N GLY A 119 -17.33 -12.10 32.31
CA GLY A 119 -17.79 -13.45 32.60
C GLY A 119 -16.66 -14.38 33.08
N ASN A 120 -17.05 -15.50 33.69
CA ASN A 120 -16.12 -16.51 34.20
C ASN A 120 -15.20 -17.05 33.09
N ASP A 121 -13.97 -17.40 33.47
CA ASP A 121 -12.97 -17.99 32.57
C ASP A 121 -12.65 -17.10 31.36
N VAL A 122 -12.54 -15.79 31.62
CA VAL A 122 -12.28 -14.78 30.59
C VAL A 122 -10.96 -15.05 29.86
N ASP A 123 -11.02 -15.05 28.54
CA ASP A 123 -9.87 -15.18 27.66
C ASP A 123 -9.09 -13.87 27.55
N VAL A 124 -7.80 -13.92 27.87
CA VAL A 124 -6.88 -12.76 27.86
C VAL A 124 -5.65 -13.01 26.99
N ALA A 125 -5.15 -11.92 26.39
CA ALA A 125 -3.82 -11.83 25.80
C ALA A 125 -2.84 -11.40 26.89
N VAL A 126 -1.70 -12.08 26.96
CA VAL A 126 -0.59 -11.73 27.84
C VAL A 126 0.58 -11.33 26.95
N ARG A 127 0.91 -10.04 26.94
CA ARG A 127 1.94 -9.47 26.05
C ARG A 127 3.01 -8.80 26.87
N SER A 128 4.24 -8.86 26.41
CA SER A 128 5.34 -8.12 27.00
C SER A 128 5.31 -6.64 26.56
N SER A 129 5.66 -5.75 27.48
CA SER A 129 5.81 -4.31 27.25
C SER A 129 7.07 -3.81 27.95
N ALA A 130 8.17 -3.63 27.22
CA ALA A 130 9.42 -3.17 27.82
C ALA A 130 9.46 -1.65 27.96
N THR A 131 10.16 -1.16 28.98
CA THR A 131 10.34 0.29 29.25
C THR A 131 11.21 1.01 28.21
N ALA A 132 11.88 0.27 27.33
CA ALA A 132 12.75 0.78 26.28
C ALA A 132 12.29 0.41 24.85
N GLU A 133 11.08 -0.16 24.71
CA GLU A 133 10.57 -0.73 23.44
C GLU A 133 10.30 0.31 22.34
N ASP A 134 9.97 1.55 22.74
CA ASP A 134 9.53 2.64 21.84
C ASP A 134 10.53 3.82 21.78
N LEU A 135 11.81 3.59 22.09
CA LEU A 135 12.83 4.63 21.98
C LEU A 135 13.08 4.97 20.49
N PRO A 136 13.24 6.27 20.09
CA PRO A 136 13.31 6.69 18.68
C PRO A 136 14.39 6.02 17.81
N ASP A 137 15.48 5.56 18.44
CA ASP A 137 16.59 4.86 17.78
C ASP A 137 16.58 3.34 18.03
N ALA A 138 15.47 2.81 18.56
CA ALA A 138 15.37 1.48 19.13
C ALA A 138 13.98 0.85 18.99
N SER A 139 13.73 0.28 17.81
CA SER A 139 12.57 -0.57 17.54
C SER A 139 12.82 -2.00 18.04
N PHE A 140 12.13 -2.43 19.10
CA PHE A 140 12.12 -3.82 19.58
C PHE A 140 11.04 -4.66 18.85
N ALA A 141 10.62 -4.28 17.65
CA ALA A 141 9.50 -4.92 16.94
C ALA A 141 9.68 -6.45 16.81
N GLY A 142 8.69 -7.21 17.28
CA GLY A 142 8.64 -8.67 17.18
C GLY A 142 9.68 -9.42 18.02
N GLN A 143 10.31 -8.78 19.03
CA GLN A 143 11.38 -9.40 19.84
C GLN A 143 10.89 -10.27 21.01
N GLN A 144 9.64 -10.10 21.41
CA GLN A 144 9.16 -10.56 22.71
C GLN A 144 7.89 -11.40 22.56
N GLU A 145 7.70 -12.32 23.51
CA GLU A 145 6.68 -13.35 23.42
C GLU A 145 5.28 -12.79 23.74
N THR A 146 4.32 -13.14 22.90
CA THR A 146 2.88 -12.89 23.11
C THR A 146 2.17 -14.22 23.28
N TYR A 147 1.35 -14.32 24.31
CA TYR A 147 0.52 -15.49 24.58
C TYR A 147 -0.95 -15.12 24.45
N LEU A 148 -1.70 -15.91 23.69
CA LEU A 148 -3.09 -15.63 23.31
C LEU A 148 -4.02 -16.69 23.90
N ASN A 149 -5.30 -16.35 24.11
CA ASN A 149 -6.32 -17.28 24.64
C ASN A 149 -5.93 -17.91 25.99
N ILE A 150 -5.28 -17.15 26.87
CA ILE A 150 -4.96 -17.61 28.23
C ILE A 150 -6.21 -17.55 29.09
N ARG A 151 -6.49 -18.64 29.82
CA ARG A 151 -7.72 -18.82 30.61
C ARG A 151 -7.44 -19.39 31.99
N GLY A 152 -8.02 -18.76 32.99
CA GLY A 152 -7.86 -19.13 34.38
C GLY A 152 -6.59 -18.57 35.03
N PRO A 153 -6.60 -18.43 36.37
CA PRO A 153 -5.56 -17.75 37.12
C PRO A 153 -4.17 -18.42 37.04
N GLU A 154 -4.10 -19.75 37.08
CA GLU A 154 -2.80 -20.44 37.07
C GLU A 154 -2.14 -20.41 35.69
N GLN A 155 -2.90 -20.51 34.59
CA GLN A 155 -2.34 -20.33 33.24
C GLN A 155 -1.86 -18.89 33.04
N LEU A 156 -2.56 -17.91 33.62
CA LEU A 156 -2.10 -16.52 33.61
C LEU A 156 -0.77 -16.36 34.33
N ILE A 157 -0.58 -16.95 35.51
CA ILE A 157 0.70 -16.91 36.22
C ILE A 157 1.82 -17.56 35.39
N ASP A 158 1.55 -18.70 34.75
CA ASP A 158 2.53 -19.35 33.87
C ASP A 158 2.90 -18.45 32.68
N ALA A 159 1.91 -17.89 31.98
CA ALA A 159 2.13 -16.94 30.90
C ALA A 159 2.94 -15.71 31.36
N CYS A 160 2.66 -15.18 32.56
CA CYS A 160 3.44 -14.09 33.13
C CYS A 160 4.91 -14.47 33.38
N ARG A 161 5.19 -15.68 33.89
CA ARG A 161 6.56 -16.18 34.05
C ARG A 161 7.27 -16.28 32.72
N ARG A 162 6.59 -16.81 31.70
CA ARG A 162 7.16 -16.92 30.35
C ARG A 162 7.45 -15.53 29.75
N CYS A 163 6.53 -14.58 29.86
CA CYS A 163 6.77 -13.19 29.45
C CYS A 163 7.95 -12.55 30.20
N PHE A 164 8.04 -12.67 31.53
CA PHE A 164 9.18 -12.12 32.27
C PHE A 164 10.52 -12.73 31.83
N ALA A 165 10.55 -14.03 31.51
CA ALA A 165 11.73 -14.67 30.96
C ALA A 165 12.06 -14.16 29.54
N SER A 166 11.07 -13.71 28.76
CA SER A 166 11.27 -13.24 27.39
C SER A 166 12.13 -11.97 27.29
N LEU A 167 12.36 -11.24 28.39
CA LEU A 167 13.32 -10.14 28.43
C LEU A 167 14.76 -10.63 28.13
N PHE A 168 15.04 -11.92 28.33
CA PHE A 168 16.32 -12.57 28.09
C PHE A 168 16.27 -13.55 26.91
N THR A 169 15.46 -13.26 25.89
CA THR A 169 15.66 -13.88 24.57
C THR A 169 17.04 -13.50 24.02
N ASP A 170 17.58 -14.36 23.17
CA ASP A 170 18.93 -14.20 22.64
C ASP A 170 19.06 -12.85 21.90
N ARG A 171 18.00 -12.47 21.16
CA ARG A 171 17.85 -11.17 20.49
C ARG A 171 17.85 -9.99 21.48
N ALA A 172 17.05 -10.06 22.54
CA ALA A 172 16.96 -8.96 23.53
C ALA A 172 18.29 -8.75 24.28
N ILE A 173 19.03 -9.83 24.55
CA ILE A 173 20.37 -9.76 25.17
C ILE A 173 21.37 -9.10 24.22
N SER A 174 21.45 -9.58 22.98
CA SER A 174 22.38 -9.05 21.97
C SER A 174 22.15 -7.54 21.74
N TYR A 175 20.89 -7.17 21.58
CA TYR A 175 20.49 -5.78 21.36
C TYR A 175 20.89 -4.83 22.51
N ARG A 176 20.61 -5.22 23.77
CA ARG A 176 20.99 -4.41 24.94
C ARG A 176 22.49 -4.20 25.02
N HIS A 177 23.26 -5.25 24.73
CA HIS A 177 24.72 -5.18 24.72
C HIS A 177 25.22 -4.22 23.64
N ASP A 178 24.69 -4.30 22.42
CA ASP A 178 25.10 -3.44 21.29
C ASP A 178 24.77 -1.96 21.51
N LYS A 179 23.67 -1.67 22.22
CA LYS A 179 23.28 -0.31 22.60
C LYS A 179 23.95 0.18 23.90
N GLY A 180 24.71 -0.67 24.57
CA GLY A 180 25.41 -0.33 25.82
C GLY A 180 24.50 -0.21 27.04
N PHE A 181 23.30 -0.81 27.02
CA PHE A 181 22.41 -0.88 28.18
C PHE A 181 22.87 -2.00 29.14
N GLY A 182 22.88 -1.72 30.44
CA GLY A 182 23.07 -2.73 31.48
C GLY A 182 21.90 -3.73 31.53
N GLN A 183 22.17 -4.93 32.05
CA GLN A 183 21.18 -6.02 32.08
C GLN A 183 20.00 -5.77 33.04
N PHE A 184 20.11 -4.77 33.92
CA PHE A 184 19.04 -4.31 34.83
C PHE A 184 18.62 -2.86 34.56
N ASP A 185 19.03 -2.28 33.43
CA ASP A 185 18.63 -0.91 33.05
C ASP A 185 17.28 -0.88 32.32
N VAL A 186 16.82 -2.05 31.85
CA VAL A 186 15.54 -2.24 31.17
C VAL A 186 14.70 -3.21 31.99
N TYR A 187 13.50 -2.79 32.34
CA TYR A 187 12.53 -3.63 33.04
C TYR A 187 11.38 -3.99 32.11
N LEU A 188 10.74 -5.12 32.40
CA LEU A 188 9.58 -5.59 31.65
C LEU A 188 8.30 -5.36 32.45
N SER A 189 7.31 -4.79 31.77
CA SER A 189 5.92 -4.81 32.20
C SER A 189 5.15 -5.80 31.33
N ILE A 190 4.02 -6.30 31.82
CA ILE A 190 3.16 -7.23 31.08
C ILE A 190 1.80 -6.58 30.87
N VAL A 191 1.31 -6.62 29.64
CA VAL A 191 -0.06 -6.29 29.26
C VAL A 191 -0.92 -7.53 29.50
N VAL A 192 -2.00 -7.42 30.29
CA VAL A 192 -3.06 -8.42 30.37
C VAL A 192 -4.34 -7.77 29.82
N GLN A 193 -4.75 -8.19 28.62
CA GLN A 193 -5.84 -7.54 27.88
C GLN A 193 -6.92 -8.55 27.50
N LYS A 194 -8.20 -8.15 27.55
CA LYS A 194 -9.30 -8.98 27.02
C LYS A 194 -9.06 -9.31 25.55
N MET A 195 -9.16 -10.59 25.19
CA MET A 195 -9.10 -11.02 23.79
C MET A 195 -10.37 -10.62 23.01
N ALA A 196 -10.20 -10.13 21.79
CA ALA A 196 -11.27 -10.09 20.80
C ALA A 196 -11.36 -11.47 20.12
N ARG A 197 -12.58 -11.92 19.80
CA ARG A 197 -12.86 -13.22 19.16
C ARG A 197 -12.57 -13.25 17.66
N SER A 198 -11.46 -12.64 17.25
CA SER A 198 -11.01 -12.63 15.85
C SER A 198 -10.60 -14.00 15.34
N ASP A 199 -10.40 -15.00 16.22
CA ASP A 199 -10.28 -16.42 15.86
C ASP A 199 -11.45 -16.89 14.97
N SER A 200 -12.64 -16.32 15.18
CA SER A 200 -13.86 -16.61 14.43
C SER A 200 -14.22 -15.55 13.37
N ALA A 201 -13.37 -14.53 13.22
CA ALA A 201 -13.55 -13.42 12.29
C ALA A 201 -12.19 -13.03 11.69
N SER A 202 -11.81 -11.76 11.80
CA SER A 202 -10.63 -11.21 11.14
C SER A 202 -9.87 -10.23 12.02
N SER A 203 -8.62 -9.98 11.67
CA SER A 203 -7.75 -9.01 12.32
C SER A 203 -6.64 -8.59 11.37
N GLY A 204 -5.88 -7.56 11.75
CA GLY A 204 -4.77 -7.10 10.94
C GLY A 204 -4.09 -5.87 11.51
N VAL A 205 -3.39 -5.17 10.61
CA VAL A 205 -2.59 -4.00 10.93
C VAL A 205 -3.05 -2.86 10.03
N LEU A 206 -2.97 -1.63 10.50
CA LEU A 206 -3.15 -0.45 9.66
C LEU A 206 -2.10 0.61 9.99
N PHE A 207 -1.73 1.37 8.98
CA PHE A 207 -0.83 2.50 9.07
C PHE A 207 -1.60 3.76 8.73
N SER A 208 -1.43 4.79 9.54
CA SER A 208 -2.05 6.08 9.24
C SER A 208 -1.37 6.80 8.08
N ILE A 209 -0.32 6.27 7.47
CA ILE A 209 0.31 6.82 6.25
C ILE A 209 0.53 5.70 5.24
N ASP A 210 0.80 6.06 3.97
CA ASP A 210 1.32 5.09 3.00
C ASP A 210 2.77 4.71 3.36
N THR A 211 2.99 3.45 3.74
CA THR A 211 4.32 3.00 4.22
C THR A 211 5.36 2.89 3.12
N GLU A 212 5.00 2.95 1.84
CA GLU A 212 5.96 2.84 0.73
C GLU A 212 6.52 4.21 0.34
N SER A 213 5.65 5.19 0.16
CA SER A 213 6.01 6.53 -0.29
C SER A 213 6.11 7.56 0.83
N GLY A 214 5.55 7.28 2.01
CA GLY A 214 5.42 8.25 3.09
C GLY A 214 4.28 9.25 2.85
N PHE A 215 3.38 9.00 1.90
CA PHE A 215 2.25 9.89 1.63
C PHE A 215 1.31 9.96 2.83
N GLU A 216 1.24 11.14 3.44
CA GLU A 216 0.60 11.40 4.73
C GLU A 216 -0.94 11.41 4.62
N ASP A 217 -1.53 11.55 3.44
CA ASP A 217 -2.99 11.68 3.28
C ASP A 217 -3.72 10.36 2.98
N ALA A 218 -3.05 9.21 3.12
CA ALA A 218 -3.64 7.88 2.96
C ALA A 218 -3.55 7.05 4.24
N VAL A 219 -4.58 6.24 4.51
CA VAL A 219 -4.53 5.15 5.49
C VAL A 219 -4.37 3.84 4.73
N PHE A 220 -3.38 3.04 5.10
CA PHE A 220 -3.15 1.71 4.55
C PHE A 220 -3.60 0.65 5.56
N ILE A 221 -4.51 -0.24 5.20
CA ILE A 221 -5.08 -1.26 6.08
C ILE A 221 -4.80 -2.63 5.49
N THR A 222 -4.35 -3.56 6.33
CA THR A 222 -4.23 -4.98 6.00
C THR A 222 -5.11 -5.84 6.89
N GLY A 223 -5.55 -6.99 6.39
CA GLY A 223 -6.33 -7.94 7.20
C GLY A 223 -6.29 -9.39 6.71
N ALA A 224 -6.35 -10.32 7.65
CA ALA A 224 -6.48 -11.76 7.40
C ALA A 224 -7.58 -12.37 8.31
N TRP A 225 -7.96 -13.61 8.01
CA TRP A 225 -8.85 -14.39 8.87
C TRP A 225 -8.11 -14.86 10.13
N GLY A 226 -8.81 -14.95 11.27
CA GLY A 226 -8.23 -15.43 12.52
C GLY A 226 -7.53 -14.34 13.33
N LEU A 227 -6.69 -14.78 14.29
CA LEU A 227 -5.91 -13.91 15.19
C LEU A 227 -4.78 -13.18 14.45
N GLY A 228 -4.47 -11.97 14.92
CA GLY A 228 -3.62 -11.00 14.20
C GLY A 228 -2.15 -11.36 14.12
N GLU A 229 -1.71 -12.29 14.96
CA GLU A 229 -0.32 -12.75 15.03
C GLU A 229 0.22 -13.18 13.65
N THR A 230 -0.61 -13.85 12.85
CA THR A 230 -0.23 -14.29 11.49
C THR A 230 0.08 -13.14 10.53
N VAL A 231 -0.58 -11.98 10.69
CA VAL A 231 -0.36 -10.78 9.88
C VAL A 231 0.87 -10.02 10.39
N VAL A 232 0.98 -9.85 11.71
CA VAL A 232 2.12 -9.15 12.35
C VAL A 232 3.44 -9.86 12.07
N GLN A 233 3.45 -11.20 12.14
CA GLN A 233 4.64 -12.00 11.80
C GLN A 233 4.89 -12.12 10.29
N GLY A 234 3.97 -11.68 9.43
CA GLY A 234 4.07 -11.86 7.99
C GLY A 234 3.94 -13.31 7.53
N ALA A 235 3.34 -14.18 8.33
CA ALA A 235 3.13 -15.60 8.00
C ALA A 235 2.04 -15.79 6.92
N VAL A 236 1.20 -14.78 6.70
CA VAL A 236 0.11 -14.78 5.74
C VAL A 236 0.19 -13.56 4.80
N ASN A 237 -0.26 -13.72 3.56
CA ASN A 237 -0.47 -12.60 2.63
C ASN A 237 -1.90 -12.05 2.82
N PRO A 238 -2.06 -10.87 3.48
CA PRO A 238 -3.36 -10.34 3.85
C PRO A 238 -4.06 -9.63 2.68
N ASP A 239 -5.34 -9.33 2.87
CA ASP A 239 -6.02 -8.31 2.07
C ASP A 239 -5.39 -6.94 2.33
N GLU A 240 -5.45 -6.06 1.34
CA GLU A 240 -4.91 -4.70 1.39
C GLU A 240 -5.96 -3.67 0.97
N TYR A 241 -6.04 -2.56 1.70
CA TYR A 241 -6.99 -1.47 1.45
C TYR A 241 -6.32 -0.10 1.60
N TYR A 242 -6.68 0.84 0.75
CA TYR A 242 -6.25 2.24 0.85
C TYR A 242 -7.45 3.17 0.99
N VAL A 243 -7.39 4.09 1.95
CA VAL A 243 -8.42 5.10 2.19
C VAL A 243 -7.81 6.50 2.19
N PHE A 244 -8.36 7.42 1.40
CA PHE A 244 -7.89 8.80 1.34
C PHE A 244 -8.50 9.66 2.47
N LYS A 245 -7.66 10.28 3.29
CA LYS A 245 -8.10 10.97 4.52
C LYS A 245 -8.91 12.25 4.25
N PRO A 246 -8.51 13.16 3.33
CA PRO A 246 -9.17 14.46 3.20
C PRO A 246 -10.68 14.34 2.96
N THR A 247 -11.11 13.55 1.98
CA THR A 247 -12.54 13.38 1.71
C THR A 247 -13.23 12.43 2.71
N LEU A 248 -12.49 11.54 3.38
CA LEU A 248 -13.03 10.75 4.49
C LEU A 248 -13.50 11.67 5.64
N LYS A 249 -12.70 12.70 5.96
CA LYS A 249 -13.04 13.72 6.98
C LYS A 249 -14.26 14.56 6.57
N GLU A 250 -14.55 14.67 5.29
CA GLU A 250 -15.77 15.29 4.74
C GLU A 250 -17.00 14.35 4.75
N GLY A 251 -16.85 13.11 5.25
CA GLY A 251 -17.92 12.12 5.31
C GLY A 251 -18.15 11.34 4.01
N LYS A 252 -17.20 11.41 3.05
CA LYS A 252 -17.22 10.60 1.83
C LYS A 252 -16.71 9.18 2.08
N ARG A 253 -16.73 8.35 1.04
CA ARG A 253 -16.34 6.93 1.07
C ARG A 253 -15.11 6.64 0.20
N PRO A 254 -13.93 7.24 0.47
CA PRO A 254 -12.82 7.21 -0.47
C PRO A 254 -11.91 5.98 -0.31
N ILE A 255 -12.46 4.79 -0.57
CA ILE A 255 -11.65 3.58 -0.68
C ILE A 255 -11.01 3.59 -2.07
N VAL A 256 -9.74 3.98 -2.14
CA VAL A 256 -8.98 4.19 -3.38
C VAL A 256 -8.11 2.99 -3.77
N GLY A 257 -8.29 1.85 -3.10
CA GLY A 257 -7.64 0.60 -3.49
C GLY A 257 -8.11 -0.56 -2.63
N LYS A 258 -8.35 -1.71 -3.27
CA LYS A 258 -8.64 -2.98 -2.60
C LYS A 258 -7.92 -4.13 -3.28
N ARG A 259 -7.21 -4.97 -2.53
CA ARG A 259 -6.61 -6.20 -3.05
C ARG A 259 -6.96 -7.39 -2.15
N VAL A 260 -7.34 -8.50 -2.78
CA VAL A 260 -7.58 -9.77 -2.09
C VAL A 260 -6.22 -10.46 -1.91
N GLY A 261 -5.85 -10.76 -0.67
CA GLY A 261 -4.68 -11.58 -0.33
C GLY A 261 -4.97 -13.07 -0.48
N SER A 262 -3.92 -13.89 -0.63
CA SER A 262 -4.07 -15.34 -0.74
C SER A 262 -4.60 -15.97 0.56
N LYS A 263 -4.34 -15.34 1.71
CA LYS A 263 -4.86 -15.68 3.03
C LYS A 263 -4.79 -17.18 3.32
N GLU A 264 -3.66 -17.84 3.05
CA GLU A 264 -3.60 -19.31 3.00
C GLU A 264 -3.84 -20.01 4.34
N ILE A 265 -3.51 -19.33 5.44
CA ILE A 265 -3.59 -19.83 6.81
C ILE A 265 -4.30 -18.81 7.70
N LYS A 266 -4.83 -19.30 8.82
CA LYS A 266 -5.38 -18.49 9.91
C LYS A 266 -5.07 -19.12 11.26
N MET A 267 -4.86 -18.29 12.28
CA MET A 267 -4.71 -18.76 13.67
C MET A 267 -6.05 -18.69 14.39
N ILE A 268 -6.41 -19.77 15.07
CA ILE A 268 -7.66 -19.91 15.83
C ILE A 268 -7.38 -20.41 17.24
N TYR A 269 -8.40 -20.39 18.11
CA TYR A 269 -8.31 -21.01 19.43
C TYR A 269 -8.22 -22.52 19.29
N ASP A 270 -7.30 -23.11 20.05
CA ASP A 270 -7.32 -24.53 20.30
C ASP A 270 -8.15 -24.80 21.57
N ASN A 271 -9.22 -25.58 21.41
CA ASN A 271 -10.09 -25.96 22.53
C ASN A 271 -9.84 -27.41 22.96
N ASP A 272 -8.82 -28.07 22.42
CA ASP A 272 -8.41 -29.39 22.90
C ASP A 272 -7.74 -29.26 24.28
N PRO A 273 -8.30 -29.85 25.35
CA PRO A 273 -7.70 -29.78 26.69
C PRO A 273 -6.37 -30.55 26.80
N ASN A 274 -5.96 -31.30 25.76
CA ASN A 274 -4.72 -32.07 25.75
C ASN A 274 -3.56 -31.34 25.06
N THR A 275 -3.78 -30.16 24.49
CA THR A 275 -2.70 -29.38 23.87
C THR A 275 -2.10 -28.41 24.89
N GLU A 276 -0.77 -28.28 24.86
CA GLU A 276 -0.05 -27.36 25.73
C GLU A 276 -0.18 -25.90 25.27
N GLU A 277 -0.46 -25.69 23.98
CA GLU A 277 -0.58 -24.36 23.38
C GLU A 277 -2.06 -24.02 23.08
N PRO A 278 -2.57 -22.87 23.54
CA PRO A 278 -4.00 -22.52 23.50
C PRO A 278 -4.49 -22.02 22.12
N VAL A 279 -3.62 -22.03 21.11
CA VAL A 279 -3.90 -21.58 19.75
C VAL A 279 -3.29 -22.52 18.73
N ILE A 280 -3.94 -22.63 17.56
CA ILE A 280 -3.48 -23.46 16.46
C ILE A 280 -3.63 -22.73 15.13
N THR A 281 -2.66 -22.92 14.23
CA THR A 281 -2.70 -22.39 12.87
C THR A 281 -3.22 -23.46 11.92
N ILE A 282 -4.28 -23.12 11.18
CA ILE A 282 -4.94 -24.03 10.22
C ILE A 282 -5.02 -23.41 8.82
N PRO A 283 -5.13 -24.21 7.76
CA PRO A 283 -5.40 -23.70 6.42
C PRO A 283 -6.78 -23.04 6.35
N THR A 284 -6.88 -21.94 5.59
CA THR A 284 -8.18 -21.34 5.25
C THR A 284 -8.89 -22.12 4.14
N THR A 285 -10.20 -21.99 4.09
CA THR A 285 -11.06 -22.57 3.06
C THR A 285 -10.95 -21.80 1.74
N PRO A 286 -11.25 -22.43 0.59
CA PRO A 286 -11.26 -21.73 -0.70
C PRO A 286 -12.25 -20.55 -0.81
N GLU A 287 -13.29 -20.52 0.01
CA GLU A 287 -14.25 -19.42 0.07
C GLU A 287 -13.67 -18.21 0.84
N GLU A 288 -13.04 -18.46 1.98
CA GLU A 288 -12.30 -17.45 2.75
C GLU A 288 -11.17 -16.81 1.94
N ARG A 289 -10.43 -17.60 1.16
CA ARG A 289 -9.34 -17.07 0.32
C ARG A 289 -9.81 -16.13 -0.78
N ARG A 290 -11.04 -16.33 -1.28
CA ARG A 290 -11.61 -15.56 -2.40
C ARG A 290 -12.48 -14.38 -1.97
N SER A 291 -12.66 -14.17 -0.67
CA SER A 291 -13.44 -13.07 -0.11
C SER A 291 -12.55 -12.02 0.55
N TYR A 292 -13.10 -10.82 0.74
CA TYR A 292 -12.50 -9.81 1.60
C TYR A 292 -12.82 -10.12 3.07
N VAL A 293 -11.85 -9.88 3.96
CA VAL A 293 -11.99 -10.17 5.40
C VAL A 293 -12.85 -9.16 6.16
N ILE A 294 -13.05 -7.97 5.58
CA ILE A 294 -13.85 -6.88 6.13
C ILE A 294 -14.64 -6.17 5.02
N SER A 295 -15.76 -5.58 5.40
CA SER A 295 -16.65 -4.78 4.56
C SER A 295 -16.15 -3.35 4.35
N ASP A 296 -16.71 -2.66 3.35
CA ASP A 296 -16.38 -1.26 3.07
C ASP A 296 -16.65 -0.33 4.26
N ASP A 297 -17.71 -0.58 5.05
CA ASP A 297 -18.00 0.24 6.23
C ASP A 297 -16.98 0.03 7.35
N GLU A 298 -16.51 -1.21 7.53
CA GLU A 298 -15.45 -1.55 8.47
C GLU A 298 -14.10 -0.94 8.06
N ILE A 299 -13.78 -0.98 6.76
CA ILE A 299 -12.59 -0.30 6.20
C ILE A 299 -12.62 1.20 6.53
N LEU A 300 -13.75 1.86 6.27
CA LEU A 300 -13.90 3.30 6.54
C LEU A 300 -13.90 3.61 8.04
N GLN A 301 -14.43 2.72 8.89
CA GLN A 301 -14.41 2.89 10.34
C GLN A 301 -12.99 2.79 10.89
N LEU A 302 -12.21 1.79 10.46
CA LEU A 302 -10.79 1.65 10.81
C LEU A 302 -9.99 2.88 10.35
N ALA A 303 -10.23 3.37 9.14
CA ALA A 303 -9.56 4.58 8.64
C ALA A 303 -9.91 5.84 9.45
N LYS A 304 -11.15 5.98 9.93
CA LYS A 304 -11.53 7.07 10.83
C LYS A 304 -10.81 6.98 12.17
N TRP A 305 -10.73 5.79 12.75
CA TRP A 305 -9.96 5.57 13.98
C TRP A 305 -8.48 5.88 13.79
N ALA A 306 -7.89 5.47 12.66
CA ALA A 306 -6.51 5.81 12.32
C ALA A 306 -6.28 7.33 12.30
N CYS A 307 -7.18 8.10 11.69
CA CYS A 307 -7.10 9.57 11.68
C CYS A 307 -7.22 10.15 13.09
N ILE A 308 -8.13 9.64 13.93
CA ILE A 308 -8.32 10.12 15.31
C ILE A 308 -7.08 9.85 16.16
N ILE A 309 -6.48 8.67 16.01
CA ILE A 309 -5.27 8.26 16.74
C ILE A 309 -4.09 9.11 16.26
N GLU A 310 -3.87 9.24 14.96
CA GLU A 310 -2.81 10.09 14.40
C GLU A 310 -2.92 11.55 14.85
N GLU A 311 -4.12 12.14 14.83
CA GLU A 311 -4.35 13.51 15.29
C GLU A 311 -4.04 13.68 16.79
N HIS A 312 -4.24 12.63 17.60
CA HIS A 312 -3.91 12.64 19.03
C HIS A 312 -2.41 12.61 19.28
N TYR A 313 -1.67 11.74 18.57
CA TYR A 313 -0.22 11.58 18.75
C TYR A 313 0.62 12.57 17.92
N GLY A 314 0.02 13.24 16.92
CA GLY A 314 0.67 14.23 16.07
C GLY A 314 1.73 13.68 15.12
N LYS A 315 1.67 12.39 14.78
CA LYS A 315 2.64 11.68 13.94
C LYS A 315 1.99 10.44 13.30
N GLY A 316 2.61 9.92 12.24
CA GLY A 316 2.19 8.66 11.61
C GLY A 316 2.16 7.51 12.63
N MET A 317 1.18 6.62 12.53
CA MET A 317 0.92 5.55 13.49
C MET A 317 0.83 4.18 12.82
N ASP A 318 1.38 3.17 13.49
CA ASP A 318 1.22 1.73 13.25
C ASP A 318 0.25 1.16 14.30
N ILE A 319 -0.87 0.60 13.84
CA ILE A 319 -2.03 0.26 14.66
C ILE A 319 -2.48 -1.18 14.37
N GLU A 320 -2.63 -1.99 15.40
CA GLU A 320 -3.19 -3.34 15.29
C GLU A 320 -4.68 -3.32 15.61
N TRP A 321 -5.47 -4.06 14.83
CA TRP A 321 -6.92 -4.13 14.99
C TRP A 321 -7.45 -5.57 14.95
N ALA A 322 -8.59 -5.80 15.59
CA ALA A 322 -9.27 -7.09 15.61
C ALA A 322 -10.79 -6.92 15.55
N LYS A 323 -11.48 -7.80 14.83
CA LYS A 323 -12.93 -7.92 14.83
C LYS A 323 -13.37 -8.99 15.82
N ASP A 324 -14.26 -8.65 16.74
CA ASP A 324 -14.72 -9.53 17.80
C ASP A 324 -15.85 -10.46 17.31
N GLY A 325 -15.48 -11.51 16.58
CA GLY A 325 -16.39 -12.55 16.10
C GLY A 325 -17.38 -12.06 15.03
N ASP A 326 -18.43 -12.87 14.81
CA ASP A 326 -19.45 -12.61 13.77
C ASP A 326 -20.64 -11.78 14.28
N GLY A 327 -20.71 -11.51 15.59
CA GLY A 327 -21.82 -10.79 16.23
C GLY A 327 -23.13 -11.57 16.28
N VAL A 328 -23.14 -12.84 15.85
CA VAL A 328 -24.33 -13.70 15.79
C VAL A 328 -24.16 -14.95 16.64
N LYS A 329 -23.04 -15.66 16.45
CA LYS A 329 -22.68 -16.88 17.18
C LYS A 329 -21.64 -16.58 18.25
N VAL A 330 -20.68 -15.72 17.95
CA VAL A 330 -19.53 -15.43 18.81
C VAL A 330 -19.20 -13.95 18.75
N GLY A 331 -18.84 -13.38 19.90
CA GLY A 331 -18.42 -11.99 20.03
C GLY A 331 -19.53 -10.99 19.70
N THR A 332 -19.15 -9.73 19.65
CA THR A 332 -20.03 -8.58 19.41
C THR A 332 -20.20 -8.24 17.93
N GLY A 333 -19.29 -8.70 17.07
CA GLY A 333 -19.18 -8.28 15.67
C GLY A 333 -18.52 -6.91 15.50
N GLU A 334 -18.09 -6.28 16.59
CA GLU A 334 -17.48 -4.94 16.60
C GLU A 334 -15.97 -5.00 16.32
N LEU A 335 -15.43 -3.87 15.88
CA LEU A 335 -13.99 -3.67 15.69
C LEU A 335 -13.35 -3.16 16.97
N PHE A 336 -12.07 -3.49 17.17
CA PHE A 336 -11.27 -3.05 18.30
C PHE A 336 -9.85 -2.69 17.84
N ILE A 337 -9.29 -1.65 18.42
CA ILE A 337 -7.86 -1.35 18.36
C ILE A 337 -7.18 -2.07 19.51
N VAL A 338 -6.23 -2.95 19.19
CA VAL A 338 -5.55 -3.81 20.18
C VAL A 338 -4.13 -3.36 20.50
N GLN A 339 -3.56 -2.46 19.69
CA GLN A 339 -2.27 -1.81 19.93
C GLN A 339 -2.14 -0.58 19.01
N ALA A 340 -1.39 0.44 19.44
CA ALA A 340 -0.96 1.53 18.57
C ALA A 340 0.42 2.03 18.99
N ARG A 341 1.26 2.37 18.02
CA ARG A 341 2.59 2.94 18.24
C ARG A 341 2.98 3.89 17.10
N PRO A 342 3.96 4.78 17.29
CA PRO A 342 4.47 5.63 16.20
C PRO A 342 5.04 4.82 15.03
N GLU A 343 4.80 5.29 13.81
CA GLU A 343 5.50 4.86 12.60
C GLU A 343 6.88 5.56 12.55
N THR A 344 7.95 4.81 12.30
CA THR A 344 9.33 5.32 12.47
C THR A 344 10.12 5.42 11.17
N VAL A 345 9.73 4.75 10.09
CA VAL A 345 10.50 4.68 8.83
C VAL A 345 10.53 6.04 8.14
N HIS A 346 9.37 6.65 7.92
CA HIS A 346 9.30 7.92 7.16
C HIS A 346 9.61 9.15 8.00
N SER A 347 9.66 9.00 9.33
CA SER A 347 9.96 10.08 10.26
C SER A 347 11.40 10.62 10.15
N GLN A 348 12.32 9.84 9.55
CA GLN A 348 13.75 10.15 9.46
C GLN A 348 14.21 10.62 8.07
N ASP A 349 13.36 10.54 7.04
CA ASP A 349 13.77 10.81 5.66
C ASP A 349 13.88 12.31 5.37
N SER A 350 15.07 12.74 4.94
CA SER A 350 15.28 14.11 4.48
C SER A 350 14.70 14.29 3.06
N LYS A 351 13.53 14.92 2.94
CA LYS A 351 12.73 15.19 1.71
C LYS A 351 13.44 15.97 0.57
N LYS A 352 14.77 16.04 0.51
CA LYS A 352 15.52 16.89 -0.45
C LYS A 352 16.01 16.19 -1.71
N LEU A 353 16.22 14.88 -1.68
CA LEU A 353 16.78 14.11 -2.80
C LEU A 353 15.88 12.93 -3.12
N MET A 354 15.39 12.86 -4.35
CA MET A 354 14.60 11.75 -4.86
C MET A 354 15.48 10.86 -5.75
N GLU A 355 15.44 9.55 -5.54
CA GLU A 355 16.10 8.57 -6.40
C GLU A 355 15.06 7.73 -7.15
N THR A 356 15.17 7.66 -8.47
CA THR A 356 14.33 6.80 -9.33
C THR A 356 15.19 5.72 -9.96
N TYR A 357 14.82 4.46 -9.76
CA TYR A 357 15.48 3.31 -10.38
C TYR A 357 14.72 2.88 -11.64
N LYS A 358 15.44 2.68 -12.75
CA LYS A 358 14.85 2.25 -14.02
C LYS A 358 15.63 1.10 -14.62
N LEU A 359 14.94 0.00 -14.90
CA LEU A 359 15.49 -1.12 -15.64
C LEU A 359 15.63 -0.73 -17.12
N LYS A 360 16.83 -0.88 -17.70
CA LYS A 360 17.09 -0.54 -19.11
C LYS A 360 16.70 -1.66 -20.05
N GLU A 361 16.86 -2.89 -19.58
CA GLU A 361 16.63 -4.08 -20.38
C GLU A 361 15.15 -4.48 -20.37
N LYS A 362 14.56 -4.56 -21.56
CA LYS A 362 13.19 -5.07 -21.74
C LYS A 362 13.25 -6.54 -22.19
N GLY A 363 12.53 -7.41 -21.49
CA GLY A 363 12.38 -8.83 -21.90
C GLY A 363 13.28 -9.84 -21.16
N GLY A 364 13.82 -9.48 -20.00
CA GLY A 364 14.46 -10.46 -19.11
C GLY A 364 13.47 -11.57 -18.71
N LYS A 365 13.95 -12.81 -18.60
CA LYS A 365 13.11 -13.94 -18.16
C LYS A 365 12.77 -13.77 -16.69
N VAL A 366 11.49 -13.57 -16.38
CA VAL A 366 10.99 -13.55 -15.01
C VAL A 366 11.07 -14.96 -14.43
N LEU A 367 11.77 -15.10 -13.30
CA LEU A 367 11.85 -16.33 -12.53
C LEU A 367 10.64 -16.45 -11.61
N VAL A 368 10.36 -15.40 -10.84
CA VAL A 368 9.21 -15.30 -9.94
C VAL A 368 8.73 -13.85 -9.83
N GLU A 369 7.47 -13.69 -9.46
CA GLU A 369 6.84 -12.41 -9.15
C GLU A 369 6.29 -12.43 -7.72
N GLY A 370 6.20 -11.25 -7.10
CA GLY A 370 5.66 -11.08 -5.76
C GLY A 370 5.25 -9.63 -5.52
N LEU A 371 5.08 -9.23 -4.26
CA LEU A 371 4.80 -7.86 -3.89
C LEU A 371 6.10 -7.06 -3.81
N ALA A 372 6.15 -5.93 -4.51
CA ALA A 372 7.26 -4.99 -4.43
C ALA A 372 7.21 -4.21 -3.10
N VAL A 373 8.32 -4.24 -2.36
CA VAL A 373 8.60 -3.36 -1.23
C VAL A 373 9.66 -2.34 -1.65
N GLY A 374 9.33 -1.05 -1.46
CA GLY A 374 10.14 0.06 -1.96
C GLY A 374 10.12 0.17 -3.49
N THR A 375 10.99 1.02 -4.03
CA THR A 375 11.03 1.38 -5.47
C THR A 375 12.40 1.16 -6.12
N LYS A 376 13.30 0.43 -5.45
CA LYS A 376 14.68 0.24 -5.88
C LYS A 376 14.87 -1.03 -6.71
N ILE A 377 16.03 -1.15 -7.34
CA ILE A 377 16.48 -2.36 -8.03
C ILE A 377 17.80 -2.80 -7.41
N GLY A 378 17.94 -4.09 -7.15
CA GLY A 378 19.15 -4.72 -6.62
C GLY A 378 19.49 -5.95 -7.43
N GLN A 379 20.77 -6.32 -7.46
CA GLN A 379 21.24 -7.46 -8.24
C GLN A 379 22.41 -8.16 -7.54
N GLY A 380 22.57 -9.45 -7.82
CA GLY A 380 23.68 -10.25 -7.29
C GLY A 380 23.42 -11.74 -7.43
N VAL A 381 24.35 -12.52 -6.87
CA VAL A 381 24.22 -13.97 -6.79
C VAL A 381 23.15 -14.34 -5.76
N ALA A 382 22.15 -15.10 -6.17
CA ALA A 382 21.12 -15.68 -5.30
C ALA A 382 21.77 -16.62 -4.29
N ASN A 383 21.40 -16.45 -3.02
CA ASN A 383 21.75 -17.37 -1.95
C ASN A 383 20.44 -17.85 -1.31
N VAL A 384 20.08 -19.11 -1.59
CA VAL A 384 18.83 -19.70 -1.14
C VAL A 384 19.05 -20.36 0.23
N ILE A 385 18.56 -19.70 1.27
CA ILE A 385 18.77 -20.12 2.66
C ILE A 385 17.42 -20.52 3.25
N HIS A 386 17.29 -21.78 3.68
CA HIS A 386 16.04 -22.31 4.23
C HIS A 386 15.91 -22.13 5.75
N SER A 387 17.02 -21.90 6.45
CA SER A 387 17.06 -21.82 7.91
C SER A 387 18.13 -20.85 8.38
N VAL A 388 17.89 -20.21 9.53
CA VAL A 388 18.84 -19.34 10.22
C VAL A 388 20.18 -20.04 10.51
N ALA A 389 20.19 -21.38 10.61
CA ALA A 389 21.41 -22.15 10.83
C ALA A 389 22.48 -21.97 9.73
N ASP A 390 22.06 -21.60 8.52
CA ASP A 390 22.91 -21.53 7.34
C ASP A 390 23.30 -20.08 6.97
N ILE A 391 22.94 -19.09 7.79
CA ILE A 391 23.21 -17.66 7.52
C ILE A 391 24.71 -17.33 7.45
N HIS A 392 25.56 -18.15 8.06
CA HIS A 392 27.01 -17.95 8.10
C HIS A 392 27.68 -18.02 6.72
N ASP A 393 27.04 -18.65 5.75
CA ASP A 393 27.55 -18.79 4.39
C ASP A 393 27.16 -17.58 3.49
N PHE A 394 26.37 -16.65 4.00
CA PHE A 394 25.92 -15.46 3.27
C PHE A 394 27.04 -14.41 3.12
N LYS A 395 27.20 -13.89 1.90
CA LYS A 395 28.24 -12.91 1.55
C LYS A 395 27.63 -11.56 1.18
N LYS A 396 28.36 -10.50 1.50
CA LYS A 396 27.97 -9.13 1.15
C LYS A 396 27.73 -8.98 -0.35
N GLY A 397 26.59 -8.40 -0.72
CA GLY A 397 26.18 -8.15 -2.10
C GLY A 397 25.44 -9.32 -2.78
N GLN A 398 25.19 -10.42 -2.06
CA GLN A 398 24.30 -11.49 -2.53
C GLN A 398 22.82 -11.09 -2.37
N VAL A 399 21.96 -11.77 -3.13
CA VAL A 399 20.50 -11.67 -2.97
C VAL A 399 20.04 -12.77 -2.03
N LEU A 400 19.39 -12.39 -0.93
CA LEU A 400 18.83 -13.34 0.03
C LEU A 400 17.51 -13.90 -0.52
N VAL A 401 17.41 -15.22 -0.66
CA VAL A 401 16.16 -15.91 -1.05
C VAL A 401 15.76 -16.89 0.06
N THR A 402 14.57 -16.72 0.63
CA THR A 402 14.10 -17.60 1.73
C THR A 402 12.57 -17.75 1.78
N ASP A 403 12.04 -18.58 2.66
CA ASP A 403 10.59 -18.75 2.83
C ASP A 403 9.97 -17.51 3.52
N MET A 404 10.56 -17.12 4.65
CA MET A 404 10.23 -15.94 5.43
C MET A 404 11.48 -15.47 6.18
N THR A 405 11.57 -14.18 6.49
CA THR A 405 12.59 -13.69 7.42
C THR A 405 11.96 -13.42 8.77
N ASP A 406 12.73 -13.78 9.78
CA ASP A 406 12.55 -13.31 11.14
C ASP A 406 13.75 -12.43 11.49
N PRO A 407 13.81 -11.88 12.70
CA PRO A 407 14.85 -10.97 13.07
C PRO A 407 16.27 -11.54 13.22
N ASP A 408 16.42 -12.86 13.37
CA ASP A 408 17.75 -13.48 13.40
C ASP A 408 18.45 -13.35 12.03
N TRP A 409 17.71 -12.97 10.98
CA TRP A 409 18.23 -12.69 9.64
C TRP A 409 18.80 -11.28 9.49
N GLU A 410 18.53 -10.34 10.41
CA GLU A 410 18.96 -8.93 10.32
C GLU A 410 20.45 -8.73 9.98
N PRO A 411 21.42 -9.48 10.57
CA PRO A 411 22.83 -9.30 10.27
C PRO A 411 23.16 -9.50 8.79
N ILE A 412 22.53 -10.48 8.14
CA ILE A 412 22.76 -10.77 6.73
C ILE A 412 21.90 -9.89 5.82
N MET A 413 20.70 -9.50 6.26
CA MET A 413 19.86 -8.54 5.54
C MET A 413 20.60 -7.22 5.33
N LYS A 414 21.32 -6.71 6.34
CA LYS A 414 22.13 -5.47 6.24
C LYS A 414 23.22 -5.48 5.19
N ILE A 415 23.66 -6.66 4.74
CA ILE A 415 24.72 -6.81 3.74
C ILE A 415 24.20 -7.37 2.41
N ALA A 416 22.90 -7.66 2.30
CA ALA A 416 22.25 -8.15 1.09
C ALA A 416 22.10 -7.03 0.05
N SER A 417 22.17 -7.38 -1.24
CA SER A 417 21.86 -6.45 -2.34
C SER A 417 20.37 -6.39 -2.66
N ALA A 418 19.63 -7.46 -2.36
CA ALA A 418 18.18 -7.56 -2.43
C ALA A 418 17.66 -8.72 -1.58
N ILE A 419 16.35 -8.75 -1.32
CA ILE A 419 15.69 -9.79 -0.51
C ILE A 419 14.46 -10.33 -1.23
N VAL A 420 14.32 -11.65 -1.30
CA VAL A 420 13.18 -12.36 -1.90
C VAL A 420 12.59 -13.34 -0.89
N THR A 421 11.29 -13.25 -0.63
CA THR A 421 10.58 -14.19 0.29
C THR A 421 9.37 -14.84 -0.35
N ASN A 422 9.07 -16.08 0.04
CA ASN A 422 7.86 -16.79 -0.41
C ASN A 422 6.60 -16.23 0.26
N ARG A 423 6.68 -15.84 1.53
CA ARG A 423 5.54 -15.39 2.34
C ARG A 423 5.78 -13.98 2.88
N GLY A 424 4.69 -13.23 3.06
CA GLY A 424 4.69 -11.92 3.68
C GLY A 424 3.92 -10.90 2.88
N GLY A 425 3.13 -10.07 3.57
CA GLY A 425 2.56 -8.83 3.04
C GLY A 425 3.45 -7.62 3.30
N ARG A 426 3.06 -6.44 2.81
CA ARG A 426 3.82 -5.17 2.98
C ARG A 426 4.17 -4.82 4.44
N THR A 427 3.55 -5.49 5.40
CA THR A 427 3.73 -5.26 6.84
C THR A 427 4.63 -6.32 7.51
N CYS A 428 5.18 -7.27 6.74
CA CYS A 428 6.03 -8.33 7.30
C CYS A 428 7.41 -7.81 7.70
N HIS A 429 8.12 -8.60 8.50
CA HIS A 429 9.47 -8.30 8.96
C HIS A 429 10.44 -7.98 7.80
N ALA A 430 10.45 -8.80 6.74
CA ALA A 430 11.26 -8.54 5.54
C ALA A 430 10.98 -7.16 4.97
N ALA A 431 9.71 -6.79 4.84
CA ALA A 431 9.31 -5.51 4.26
C ALA A 431 9.73 -4.32 5.11
N ILE A 432 9.51 -4.39 6.43
CA ILE A 432 9.87 -3.30 7.36
C ILE A 432 11.37 -3.02 7.32
N ILE A 433 12.20 -4.06 7.53
CA ILE A 433 13.66 -3.90 7.55
C ILE A 433 14.20 -3.49 6.17
N SER A 434 13.63 -4.01 5.09
CA SER A 434 14.00 -3.58 3.74
C SER A 434 13.77 -2.10 3.51
N ARG A 435 12.68 -1.52 4.03
CA ARG A 435 12.45 -0.07 3.95
C ARG A 435 13.42 0.72 4.79
N GLU A 436 13.62 0.34 6.05
CA GLU A 436 14.56 1.00 6.98
C GLU A 436 15.99 1.03 6.44
N LEU A 437 16.43 -0.06 5.81
CA LEU A 437 17.78 -0.19 5.24
C LEU A 437 17.86 0.28 3.78
N GLY A 438 16.73 0.60 3.17
CA GLY A 438 16.63 0.98 1.76
C GLY A 438 17.10 -0.11 0.79
N ILE A 439 16.80 -1.38 1.08
CA ILE A 439 17.18 -2.57 0.30
C ILE A 439 15.97 -3.05 -0.52
N PRO A 440 16.10 -3.26 -1.84
CA PRO A 440 15.00 -3.73 -2.68
C PRO A 440 14.52 -5.11 -2.25
N CYS A 441 13.21 -5.29 -2.19
CA CYS A 441 12.61 -6.53 -1.71
C CYS A 441 11.33 -6.92 -2.47
N VAL A 442 11.22 -8.22 -2.75
CA VAL A 442 10.05 -8.85 -3.36
C VAL A 442 9.55 -9.96 -2.45
N ILE A 443 8.36 -9.79 -1.88
CA ILE A 443 7.80 -10.69 -0.87
C ILE A 443 6.56 -11.42 -1.38
N GLY A 444 6.13 -12.48 -0.69
CA GLY A 444 4.90 -13.17 -1.05
C GLY A 444 4.95 -13.87 -2.41
N THR A 445 6.15 -14.26 -2.88
CA THR A 445 6.34 -14.91 -4.19
C THR A 445 5.71 -16.30 -4.29
N GLY A 446 5.38 -16.92 -3.15
CA GLY A 446 4.85 -18.29 -3.04
C GLY A 446 5.88 -19.39 -3.33
N THR A 447 6.70 -19.23 -4.37
CA THR A 447 7.63 -20.26 -4.87
C THR A 447 9.05 -19.77 -5.10
N GLY A 448 9.41 -18.53 -4.72
CA GLY A 448 10.75 -17.96 -4.88
C GLY A 448 11.90 -18.89 -4.46
N SER A 449 11.83 -19.48 -3.28
CA SER A 449 12.87 -20.39 -2.76
C SER A 449 12.93 -21.76 -3.46
N LYS A 450 12.00 -22.06 -4.37
CA LYS A 450 11.93 -23.31 -5.15
C LYS A 450 12.32 -23.07 -6.60
N ASP A 451 11.89 -21.95 -7.16
CA ASP A 451 12.05 -21.63 -8.57
C ASP A 451 13.38 -20.91 -8.87
N ILE A 452 13.95 -20.22 -7.88
CA ILE A 452 15.29 -19.62 -7.96
C ILE A 452 16.33 -20.66 -7.55
N THR A 453 17.38 -20.83 -8.36
CA THR A 453 18.47 -21.76 -8.06
C THR A 453 19.56 -21.08 -7.23
N ASP A 454 20.08 -21.77 -6.20
CA ASP A 454 21.20 -21.28 -5.42
C ASP A 454 22.45 -21.03 -6.28
N GLY A 455 23.12 -19.90 -6.08
CA GLY A 455 24.27 -19.46 -6.87
C GLY A 455 23.94 -18.84 -8.24
N GLN A 456 22.67 -18.67 -8.57
CA GLN A 456 22.24 -18.05 -9.83
C GLN A 456 22.34 -16.52 -9.78
N ASP A 457 22.84 -15.89 -10.84
CA ASP A 457 22.77 -14.42 -10.97
C ASP A 457 21.32 -13.97 -11.21
N ILE A 458 20.84 -13.05 -10.37
CA ILE A 458 19.47 -12.53 -10.45
C ILE A 458 19.42 -11.00 -10.23
N THR A 459 18.37 -10.39 -10.80
CA THR A 459 18.02 -8.99 -10.59
C THR A 459 16.64 -8.89 -9.97
N VAL A 460 16.54 -8.18 -8.85
CA VAL A 460 15.29 -7.98 -8.10
C VAL A 460 14.84 -6.54 -8.30
N SER A 461 13.69 -6.38 -8.95
CA SER A 461 13.11 -5.08 -9.29
C SER A 461 11.84 -4.82 -8.48
N SER A 462 11.86 -3.77 -7.66
CA SER A 462 10.69 -3.22 -6.97
C SER A 462 10.21 -1.90 -7.61
N ALA A 463 10.77 -1.50 -8.76
CA ALA A 463 10.54 -0.19 -9.37
C ALA A 463 9.33 -0.15 -10.35
N GLU A 464 8.69 -1.29 -10.59
CA GLU A 464 7.72 -1.49 -11.68
C GLU A 464 6.25 -1.43 -11.25
N GLY A 465 5.97 -1.09 -9.98
CA GLY A 465 4.60 -0.90 -9.47
C GLY A 465 4.35 -1.69 -8.18
N GLU A 466 3.15 -2.26 -8.03
CA GLU A 466 2.81 -3.11 -6.89
C GLU A 466 3.44 -4.50 -6.95
N THR A 467 3.64 -5.01 -8.16
CA THR A 467 4.31 -6.30 -8.41
C THR A 467 5.81 -6.09 -8.52
N GLY A 468 6.55 -6.84 -7.72
CA GLY A 468 7.99 -6.95 -7.81
C GLY A 468 8.38 -8.16 -8.64
N TYR A 469 9.44 -8.03 -9.43
CA TYR A 469 9.91 -9.06 -10.34
C TYR A 469 11.32 -9.50 -9.99
N VAL A 470 11.55 -10.81 -10.06
CA VAL A 470 12.90 -11.39 -10.00
C VAL A 470 13.25 -11.92 -11.37
N TYR A 471 14.24 -11.29 -12.02
CA TYR A 471 14.71 -11.64 -13.34
C TYR A 471 15.95 -12.53 -13.29
N GLU A 472 16.07 -13.41 -14.28
CA GLU A 472 17.30 -14.15 -14.56
C GLU A 472 18.40 -13.21 -15.08
N GLY A 473 19.59 -13.29 -14.48
CA GLY A 473 20.76 -12.52 -14.86
C GLY A 473 20.92 -11.19 -14.11
N LEU A 474 22.08 -10.56 -14.31
CA LEU A 474 22.39 -9.20 -13.84
C LEU A 474 21.98 -8.21 -14.94
N LEU A 475 20.82 -7.57 -14.80
CA LEU A 475 20.26 -6.68 -15.80
C LEU A 475 20.71 -5.24 -15.53
N ASP A 476 21.02 -4.51 -16.59
CA ASP A 476 21.39 -3.11 -16.52
C ASP A 476 20.22 -2.24 -16.06
N PHE A 477 20.48 -1.40 -15.05
CA PHE A 477 19.56 -0.37 -14.58
C PHE A 477 20.28 0.96 -14.36
N GLU A 478 19.52 2.05 -14.35
CA GLU A 478 20.01 3.39 -13.98
C GLU A 478 19.33 3.91 -12.72
N ILE A 479 20.08 4.75 -12.00
CA ILE A 479 19.60 5.51 -10.86
C ILE A 479 19.63 6.98 -11.26
N GLU A 480 18.46 7.59 -11.37
CA GLU A 480 18.31 9.02 -11.58
C GLU A 480 18.16 9.69 -10.21
N ARG A 481 18.95 10.74 -9.98
CA ARG A 481 18.89 11.54 -8.74
C ARG A 481 18.36 12.92 -9.05
N LEU A 482 17.31 13.32 -8.34
CA LEU A 482 16.65 14.59 -8.57
C LEU A 482 16.64 15.40 -7.27
N ASP A 483 17.23 16.60 -7.32
CA ASP A 483 17.18 17.58 -6.23
C ASP A 483 15.86 18.35 -6.32
N LEU A 484 15.03 18.23 -5.29
CA LEU A 484 13.70 18.86 -5.23
C LEU A 484 13.76 20.28 -4.63
N GLY A 485 14.95 20.82 -4.32
CA GLY A 485 15.13 22.15 -3.75
C GLY A 485 14.66 23.31 -4.65
N ASP A 486 14.28 24.43 -4.02
CA ASP A 486 13.88 25.75 -4.57
C ASP A 486 13.63 25.84 -6.10
N LEU A 487 12.63 25.09 -6.58
CA LEU A 487 12.20 25.17 -7.98
C LEU A 487 11.43 26.47 -8.24
N PRO A 488 11.69 27.18 -9.35
CA PRO A 488 11.01 28.42 -9.66
C PRO A 488 9.51 28.21 -9.92
N GLN A 489 8.70 29.21 -9.61
CA GLN A 489 7.31 29.26 -10.07
C GLN A 489 7.27 29.55 -11.57
N THR A 490 6.23 29.04 -12.24
CA THR A 490 5.95 29.25 -13.66
C THR A 490 4.49 29.65 -13.82
N LYS A 491 4.20 30.51 -14.80
CA LYS A 491 2.82 30.84 -15.18
C LYS A 491 2.19 29.67 -15.95
N THR A 492 2.97 29.06 -16.84
CA THR A 492 2.60 27.84 -17.55
C THR A 492 2.66 26.68 -16.56
N LYS A 493 1.55 25.95 -16.43
CA LYS A 493 1.44 24.86 -15.46
C LYS A 493 2.22 23.63 -15.92
N ILE A 494 2.99 23.05 -15.02
CA ILE A 494 3.73 21.81 -15.25
C ILE A 494 2.93 20.67 -14.61
N MET A 495 2.20 19.94 -15.43
CA MET A 495 1.37 18.81 -15.01
C MET A 495 2.07 17.48 -15.31
N MET A 496 1.53 16.39 -14.77
CA MET A 496 2.10 15.06 -14.89
C MET A 496 1.30 14.16 -15.83
N ASN A 497 1.98 13.25 -16.52
CA ASN A 497 1.41 12.12 -17.24
C ASN A 497 1.51 10.88 -16.36
N LEU A 498 0.38 10.36 -15.91
CA LEU A 498 0.32 9.14 -15.10
C LEU A 498 -0.51 8.07 -15.79
N ALA A 499 -0.08 6.82 -15.62
CA ALA A 499 -0.85 5.65 -16.03
C ALA A 499 -0.94 4.61 -14.91
N ILE A 500 -0.02 4.61 -13.95
CA ILE A 500 0.12 3.56 -12.93
C ILE A 500 -0.39 4.12 -11.60
N PRO A 501 -1.58 3.70 -11.12
CA PRO A 501 -2.14 4.18 -9.84
C PRO A 501 -1.21 4.01 -8.64
N GLU A 502 -0.41 2.96 -8.65
CA GLU A 502 0.51 2.58 -7.58
C GLU A 502 1.61 3.60 -7.37
N LYS A 503 2.00 4.32 -8.43
CA LYS A 503 3.04 5.35 -8.37
C LYS A 503 2.50 6.71 -7.95
N ALA A 504 1.18 6.90 -7.86
CA ALA A 504 0.57 8.20 -7.61
C ALA A 504 1.07 8.85 -6.32
N PHE A 505 1.19 8.09 -5.23
CA PHE A 505 1.62 8.61 -3.92
C PHE A 505 3.11 8.96 -3.84
N THR A 506 3.95 8.33 -4.68
CA THR A 506 5.35 8.69 -4.83
C THR A 506 5.53 9.88 -5.78
N GLU A 507 4.91 9.84 -6.96
CA GLU A 507 5.10 10.85 -8.01
C GLU A 507 4.44 12.19 -7.67
N CYS A 508 3.40 12.21 -6.84
CA CYS A 508 2.78 13.45 -6.39
C CYS A 508 3.71 14.35 -5.56
N GLN A 509 4.78 13.77 -4.99
CA GLN A 509 5.78 14.47 -4.19
C GLN A 509 6.73 15.30 -5.07
N ILE A 510 6.80 15.01 -6.38
CA ILE A 510 7.51 15.84 -7.35
C ILE A 510 6.72 17.15 -7.54
N PRO A 511 7.33 18.34 -7.43
CA PRO A 511 6.63 19.60 -7.62
C PRO A 511 5.90 19.71 -8.96
N ASN A 512 4.57 19.67 -8.89
CA ASN A 512 3.67 19.61 -10.04
C ASN A 512 2.45 20.54 -9.85
N ASP A 513 1.67 20.74 -10.92
CA ASP A 513 0.42 21.50 -10.95
C ASP A 513 -0.82 20.63 -11.21
N GLY A 514 -0.71 19.31 -10.96
CA GLY A 514 -1.76 18.31 -11.19
C GLY A 514 -1.37 17.28 -12.25
N VAL A 515 -2.36 16.59 -12.80
CA VAL A 515 -2.19 15.55 -13.83
C VAL A 515 -2.92 16.00 -15.10
N GLY A 516 -2.18 16.21 -16.18
CA GLY A 516 -2.75 16.66 -17.46
C GLY A 516 -3.17 15.51 -18.36
N LEU A 517 -2.71 14.29 -18.05
CA LEU A 517 -3.15 13.05 -18.67
C LEU A 517 -3.02 11.89 -17.67
N ALA A 518 -4.14 11.44 -17.12
CA ALA A 518 -4.26 10.15 -16.46
C ALA A 518 -4.84 9.13 -17.45
N ARG A 519 -4.11 8.03 -17.66
CA ARG A 519 -4.49 6.94 -18.57
C ARG A 519 -5.10 5.78 -17.82
N GLU A 520 -6.34 5.44 -18.12
CA GLU A 520 -7.03 4.31 -17.47
C GLU A 520 -6.74 2.95 -18.13
N GLU A 521 -6.08 2.92 -19.29
CA GLU A 521 -5.78 1.68 -20.01
C GLU A 521 -4.93 0.71 -19.19
N PHE A 522 -4.04 1.23 -18.33
CA PHE A 522 -3.27 0.39 -17.41
C PHE A 522 -4.18 -0.28 -16.37
N VAL A 523 -5.18 0.43 -15.85
CA VAL A 523 -6.17 -0.14 -14.91
C VAL A 523 -6.94 -1.27 -15.60
N ILE A 524 -7.37 -1.04 -16.85
CA ILE A 524 -8.12 -2.04 -17.62
C ILE A 524 -7.24 -3.26 -17.96
N ASN A 525 -5.97 -3.08 -18.33
CA ASN A 525 -5.09 -4.20 -18.68
C ASN A 525 -4.61 -4.97 -17.44
N SER A 526 -4.04 -4.26 -16.48
CA SER A 526 -3.30 -4.84 -15.35
C SER A 526 -4.22 -5.27 -14.22
N HIS A 527 -5.18 -4.43 -13.83
CA HIS A 527 -6.05 -4.70 -12.67
C HIS A 527 -7.31 -5.44 -13.03
N ILE A 528 -7.85 -5.22 -14.23
CA ILE A 528 -9.07 -5.88 -14.71
C ILE A 528 -8.68 -7.08 -15.59
N GLY A 529 -8.01 -6.84 -16.72
CA GLY A 529 -7.55 -7.84 -17.69
C GLY A 529 -8.66 -8.68 -18.34
N ILE A 530 -9.90 -8.17 -18.32
CA ILE A 530 -11.11 -8.83 -18.84
C ILE A 530 -11.88 -7.80 -19.67
N HIS A 531 -12.38 -8.22 -20.82
CA HIS A 531 -13.18 -7.35 -21.67
C HIS A 531 -14.49 -6.93 -20.95
N PRO A 532 -14.86 -5.64 -20.91
CA PRO A 532 -16.04 -5.18 -20.15
C PRO A 532 -17.36 -5.82 -20.61
N LEU A 533 -17.53 -6.06 -21.93
CA LEU A 533 -18.71 -6.79 -22.43
C LEU A 533 -18.72 -8.27 -22.01
N ALA A 534 -17.57 -8.89 -21.70
CA ALA A 534 -17.54 -10.24 -21.16
C ALA A 534 -18.07 -10.28 -19.72
N LEU A 535 -17.76 -9.25 -18.91
CA LEU A 535 -18.33 -9.08 -17.57
C LEU A 535 -19.81 -8.75 -17.63
N PHE A 536 -20.21 -7.88 -18.56
CA PHE A 536 -21.61 -7.50 -18.78
C PHE A 536 -22.48 -8.71 -19.18
N ASN A 537 -21.98 -9.53 -20.12
CA ASN A 537 -22.69 -10.71 -20.64
C ASN A 537 -22.34 -12.01 -19.91
N TYR A 538 -21.81 -11.94 -18.68
CA TYR A 538 -21.30 -13.10 -17.94
C TYR A 538 -22.35 -14.23 -17.83
N GLU A 539 -23.61 -13.90 -17.53
CA GLU A 539 -24.69 -14.88 -17.41
C GLU A 539 -25.02 -15.60 -18.73
N GLU A 540 -24.81 -14.94 -19.87
CA GLU A 540 -24.98 -15.57 -21.19
C GLU A 540 -23.79 -16.47 -21.52
N LEU A 541 -22.56 -16.03 -21.22
CA LEU A 541 -21.36 -16.84 -21.38
C LEU A 541 -21.41 -18.10 -20.53
N LYS A 542 -21.90 -18.00 -19.30
CA LYS A 542 -22.05 -19.12 -18.34
C LYS A 542 -23.02 -20.19 -18.83
N LYS A 543 -24.11 -19.79 -19.50
CA LYS A 543 -25.12 -20.70 -20.07
C LYS A 543 -24.66 -21.42 -21.35
N SER A 544 -23.63 -20.90 -22.02
CA SER A 544 -23.15 -21.44 -23.30
C SER A 544 -22.42 -22.77 -23.13
N SER A 545 -22.70 -23.76 -23.97
CA SER A 545 -21.94 -25.03 -24.01
C SER A 545 -20.59 -24.94 -24.76
N ASN A 546 -20.27 -23.80 -25.39
CA ASN A 546 -19.01 -23.59 -26.10
C ASN A 546 -17.79 -23.66 -25.13
N PRO A 547 -16.79 -24.54 -25.40
CA PRO A 547 -15.60 -24.69 -24.56
C PRO A 547 -14.78 -23.41 -24.34
N GLU A 548 -14.63 -22.56 -25.36
CA GLU A 548 -13.89 -21.29 -25.28
C GLU A 548 -14.60 -20.30 -24.35
N LYS A 549 -15.93 -20.21 -24.45
CA LYS A 549 -16.74 -19.37 -23.55
C LYS A 549 -16.67 -19.88 -22.11
N GLN A 550 -16.65 -21.19 -21.90
CA GLN A 550 -16.47 -21.78 -20.58
C GLN A 550 -15.07 -21.53 -19.99
N ALA A 551 -14.02 -21.48 -20.83
CA ALA A 551 -12.69 -21.08 -20.39
C ALA A 551 -12.67 -19.61 -19.92
N VAL A 552 -13.34 -18.71 -20.64
CA VAL A 552 -13.50 -17.30 -20.23
C VAL A 552 -14.25 -17.19 -18.91
N VAL A 553 -15.33 -17.93 -18.71
CA VAL A 553 -16.08 -17.94 -17.43
C VAL A 553 -15.18 -18.34 -16.26
N LYS A 554 -14.36 -19.39 -16.43
CA LYS A 554 -13.40 -19.81 -15.39
C LYS A 554 -12.38 -18.72 -15.06
N ALA A 555 -11.86 -18.04 -16.08
CA ALA A 555 -10.92 -16.93 -15.90
C ALA A 555 -11.57 -15.74 -15.18
N ILE A 556 -12.82 -15.41 -15.54
CA ILE A 556 -13.61 -14.38 -14.83
C ILE A 556 -13.81 -14.78 -13.37
N ASP A 557 -14.26 -16.00 -13.09
CA ASP A 557 -14.52 -16.48 -11.72
C ASP A 557 -13.25 -16.47 -10.85
N ALA A 558 -12.09 -16.78 -11.44
CA ALA A 558 -10.81 -16.73 -10.75
C ALA A 558 -10.43 -15.30 -10.31
N LYS A 559 -10.61 -14.30 -11.17
CA LYS A 559 -10.28 -12.89 -10.87
C LYS A 559 -11.33 -12.16 -10.04
N THR A 560 -12.59 -12.60 -10.12
CA THR A 560 -13.74 -11.89 -9.54
C THR A 560 -14.37 -12.65 -8.36
N GLY A 561 -13.59 -13.50 -7.68
CA GLY A 561 -14.09 -14.35 -6.58
C GLY A 561 -14.77 -13.56 -5.46
N ALA A 562 -14.31 -12.34 -5.17
CA ALA A 562 -14.86 -11.46 -4.15
C ALA A 562 -16.13 -10.70 -4.58
N TYR A 563 -16.58 -10.88 -5.83
CA TYR A 563 -17.67 -10.12 -6.43
C TYR A 563 -18.84 -11.02 -6.82
N ALA A 564 -20.02 -10.72 -6.26
CA ALA A 564 -21.27 -11.36 -6.66
C ALA A 564 -21.72 -10.90 -8.06
N ASP A 565 -21.76 -9.59 -8.29
CA ASP A 565 -21.96 -9.01 -9.63
C ASP A 565 -20.61 -8.77 -10.30
N LYS A 566 -20.39 -9.42 -11.44
CA LYS A 566 -19.13 -9.34 -12.20
C LYS A 566 -18.93 -7.97 -12.85
N LYS A 567 -20.00 -7.20 -13.08
CA LYS A 567 -19.90 -5.81 -13.56
C LYS A 567 -19.34 -4.89 -12.49
N GLN A 568 -19.70 -5.13 -11.22
CA GLN A 568 -19.23 -4.32 -10.10
C GLN A 568 -17.70 -4.38 -9.95
N PHE A 569 -17.08 -5.50 -10.31
CA PHE A 569 -15.62 -5.62 -10.38
C PHE A 569 -14.99 -4.58 -11.33
N PHE A 570 -15.56 -4.37 -12.52
CA PHE A 570 -15.06 -3.36 -13.46
C PHE A 570 -15.22 -1.95 -12.90
N ILE A 571 -16.43 -1.64 -12.40
CA ILE A 571 -16.78 -0.34 -11.83
C ILE A 571 -15.84 0.01 -10.68
N ASP A 572 -15.64 -0.92 -9.74
CA ASP A 572 -14.81 -0.71 -8.56
C ASP A 572 -13.34 -0.56 -8.93
N LYS A 573 -12.83 -1.36 -9.87
CA LYS A 573 -11.43 -1.26 -10.29
C LYS A 573 -11.12 0.03 -11.03
N VAL A 574 -12.02 0.51 -11.89
CA VAL A 574 -11.90 1.84 -12.51
C VAL A 574 -11.93 2.93 -11.43
N ALA A 575 -12.90 2.87 -10.51
CA ALA A 575 -13.05 3.86 -9.46
C ALA A 575 -11.83 3.90 -8.51
N GLU A 576 -11.31 2.74 -8.10
CA GLU A 576 -10.11 2.60 -7.27
C GLU A 576 -8.87 3.13 -8.01
N GLY A 577 -8.61 2.69 -9.24
CA GLY A 577 -7.43 3.08 -10.00
C GLY A 577 -7.38 4.58 -10.30
N VAL A 578 -8.48 5.13 -10.84
CA VAL A 578 -8.60 6.58 -11.10
C VAL A 578 -8.63 7.36 -9.78
N GLY A 579 -9.33 6.85 -8.77
CA GLY A 579 -9.45 7.46 -7.45
C GLY A 579 -8.08 7.60 -6.76
N ARG A 580 -7.21 6.60 -6.86
CA ARG A 580 -5.86 6.65 -6.29
C ARG A 580 -4.99 7.73 -6.92
N ILE A 581 -5.04 7.85 -8.25
CA ILE A 581 -4.34 8.94 -8.98
C ILE A 581 -4.91 10.29 -8.53
N ALA A 582 -6.22 10.45 -8.50
CA ALA A 582 -6.85 11.70 -8.10
C ALA A 582 -6.57 12.09 -6.64
N ALA A 583 -6.51 11.11 -5.74
CA ALA A 583 -6.17 11.29 -4.33
C ALA A 583 -4.72 11.79 -4.14
N GLY A 584 -3.74 11.19 -4.84
CA GLY A 584 -2.35 11.61 -4.73
C GLY A 584 -2.11 13.07 -5.12
N PHE A 585 -2.89 13.62 -6.05
CA PHE A 585 -2.73 14.98 -6.55
C PHE A 585 -3.77 15.97 -5.99
N TYR A 586 -4.64 15.54 -5.09
CA TYR A 586 -5.72 16.37 -4.56
C TYR A 586 -5.17 17.62 -3.82
N PRO A 587 -5.78 18.81 -3.99
CA PRO A 587 -6.98 19.12 -4.77
C PRO A 587 -6.68 19.57 -6.22
N LYS A 588 -5.47 19.36 -6.74
CA LYS A 588 -5.10 19.77 -8.11
C LYS A 588 -5.85 18.94 -9.15
N ASP A 589 -6.14 19.56 -10.29
CA ASP A 589 -6.88 18.91 -11.37
C ASP A 589 -6.18 17.64 -11.87
N VAL A 590 -6.96 16.58 -12.07
CA VAL A 590 -6.52 15.31 -12.66
C VAL A 590 -7.39 15.03 -13.88
N ILE A 591 -6.84 15.25 -15.07
CA ILE A 591 -7.54 15.07 -16.35
C ILE A 591 -7.41 13.60 -16.77
N VAL A 592 -8.46 12.83 -16.57
CA VAL A 592 -8.57 11.42 -16.95
C VAL A 592 -9.02 11.32 -18.39
N ARG A 593 -8.23 10.65 -19.21
CA ARG A 593 -8.64 10.29 -20.57
C ARG A 593 -9.47 9.02 -20.51
N LEU A 594 -10.66 9.06 -21.11
CA LEU A 594 -11.51 7.89 -21.30
C LEU A 594 -10.78 6.83 -22.13
N SER A 595 -11.21 5.56 -22.05
CA SER A 595 -10.51 4.45 -22.68
C SER A 595 -10.25 4.64 -24.18
N ASP A 596 -8.98 4.69 -24.58
CA ASP A 596 -8.57 4.89 -25.98
C ASP A 596 -7.97 3.64 -26.62
N PHE A 597 -8.36 2.46 -26.15
CA PHE A 597 -7.92 1.21 -26.76
C PHE A 597 -8.42 1.07 -28.20
N LYS A 598 -7.55 0.52 -29.04
CA LYS A 598 -7.88 0.00 -30.36
C LYS A 598 -8.57 -1.36 -30.23
N SER A 599 -9.31 -1.77 -31.27
CA SER A 599 -10.05 -3.05 -31.28
C SER A 599 -9.13 -4.27 -31.05
N ASN A 600 -7.91 -4.24 -31.61
CA ASN A 600 -6.92 -5.30 -31.42
C ASN A 600 -6.36 -5.37 -29.98
N GLU A 601 -6.32 -4.25 -29.26
CA GLU A 601 -5.90 -4.22 -27.85
C GLU A 601 -7.01 -4.79 -26.95
N TYR A 602 -8.26 -4.40 -27.17
CA TYR A 602 -9.41 -5.02 -26.50
C TYR A 602 -9.51 -6.52 -26.77
N ALA A 603 -9.18 -6.96 -28.00
CA ALA A 603 -9.21 -8.38 -28.37
C ALA A 603 -8.25 -9.23 -27.53
N ASN A 604 -7.15 -8.64 -27.04
CA ASN A 604 -6.17 -9.32 -26.18
C ASN A 604 -6.65 -9.53 -24.74
N LEU A 605 -7.71 -8.83 -24.32
CA LEU A 605 -8.30 -9.05 -23.00
C LEU A 605 -9.04 -10.39 -22.95
N THR A 606 -9.20 -10.93 -21.74
CA THR A 606 -9.97 -12.16 -21.53
C THR A 606 -11.40 -11.99 -22.07
N GLY A 607 -11.75 -12.80 -23.07
CA GLY A 607 -13.06 -12.77 -23.74
C GLY A 607 -13.23 -11.67 -24.80
N GLY A 608 -12.19 -10.89 -25.13
CA GLY A 608 -12.24 -9.79 -26.08
C GLY A 608 -12.52 -10.20 -27.52
N THR A 609 -11.95 -11.30 -27.99
CA THR A 609 -12.12 -11.83 -29.36
C THR A 609 -13.57 -12.11 -29.76
N PHE A 610 -14.49 -12.24 -28.80
CA PHE A 610 -15.92 -12.43 -29.09
C PHE A 610 -16.65 -11.14 -29.46
N TYR A 611 -16.07 -9.98 -29.13
CA TYR A 611 -16.72 -8.67 -29.26
C TYR A 611 -16.00 -7.75 -30.25
N GLU A 612 -14.70 -7.99 -30.47
CA GLU A 612 -13.85 -7.11 -31.25
C GLU A 612 -13.75 -7.54 -32.72
N PRO A 613 -14.03 -6.64 -33.68
CA PRO A 613 -13.82 -6.92 -35.10
C PRO A 613 -12.32 -6.89 -35.45
N GLU A 614 -11.93 -7.65 -36.48
CA GLU A 614 -10.63 -7.45 -37.13
C GLU A 614 -10.69 -6.19 -38.01
N GLU A 615 -9.72 -5.30 -37.82
CA GLU A 615 -9.59 -4.06 -38.59
C GLU A 615 -8.23 -4.01 -39.29
N GLU A 616 -8.25 -3.65 -40.59
CA GLU A 616 -7.02 -3.47 -41.38
C GLU A 616 -6.12 -2.36 -40.82
N ASN A 617 -6.71 -1.30 -40.24
CA ASN A 617 -5.98 -0.15 -39.71
C ASN A 617 -6.52 0.26 -38.32
N PRO A 618 -6.16 -0.48 -37.25
CA PRO A 618 -6.69 -0.23 -35.91
C PRO A 618 -6.43 1.19 -35.37
N MET A 619 -5.35 1.85 -35.82
CA MET A 619 -5.00 3.22 -35.44
C MET A 619 -6.09 4.25 -35.74
N ILE A 620 -6.82 4.07 -36.85
CA ILE A 620 -7.88 4.98 -37.31
C ILE A 620 -9.28 4.34 -37.26
N GLY A 621 -9.37 3.14 -36.66
CA GLY A 621 -10.55 2.28 -36.60
C GLY A 621 -11.54 2.61 -35.48
N TRP A 622 -12.22 1.59 -34.98
CA TRP A 622 -13.28 1.68 -33.97
C TRP A 622 -12.74 1.89 -32.54
N ARG A 623 -12.34 3.13 -32.25
CA ARG A 623 -11.77 3.59 -30.97
C ARG A 623 -12.22 5.00 -30.59
N GLY A 624 -11.97 5.39 -29.34
CA GLY A 624 -12.30 6.69 -28.77
C GLY A 624 -13.79 7.02 -28.90
N ALA A 625 -14.11 8.29 -29.18
CA ALA A 625 -15.49 8.78 -29.19
C ALA A 625 -16.49 7.91 -29.97
N SER A 626 -16.11 7.38 -31.14
CA SER A 626 -17.02 6.60 -31.99
C SER A 626 -17.43 5.25 -31.38
N ARG A 627 -16.63 4.72 -30.46
CA ARG A 627 -16.92 3.49 -29.73
C ARG A 627 -17.93 3.74 -28.61
N TYR A 628 -17.82 4.85 -27.88
CA TYR A 628 -18.62 5.10 -26.67
C TYR A 628 -20.12 5.20 -26.90
N TYR A 629 -20.56 5.79 -28.01
CA TYR A 629 -21.98 5.92 -28.34
C TYR A 629 -22.51 4.79 -29.23
N ASP A 630 -21.65 3.87 -29.71
CA ASP A 630 -22.09 2.77 -30.56
C ASP A 630 -22.95 1.79 -29.73
N PRO A 631 -24.16 1.40 -30.17
CA PRO A 631 -25.02 0.47 -29.44
C PRO A 631 -24.34 -0.86 -29.04
N LYS A 632 -23.33 -1.31 -29.78
CA LYS A 632 -22.60 -2.55 -29.48
C LYS A 632 -21.67 -2.42 -28.27
N TYR A 633 -21.17 -1.23 -27.99
CA TYR A 633 -20.19 -0.98 -26.93
C TYR A 633 -20.71 -0.09 -25.81
N ARG A 634 -21.77 0.70 -26.04
CA ARG A 634 -22.40 1.56 -25.04
C ARG A 634 -22.55 0.88 -23.67
N PRO A 635 -23.00 -0.39 -23.53
CA PRO A 635 -23.07 -1.04 -22.21
C PRO A 635 -21.73 -1.15 -21.47
N ALA A 636 -20.61 -1.30 -22.18
CA ALA A 636 -19.27 -1.29 -21.59
C ALA A 636 -18.85 0.12 -21.16
N PHE A 637 -19.11 1.14 -22.00
CA PHE A 637 -18.82 2.53 -21.66
C PHE A 637 -19.66 3.04 -20.48
N GLU A 638 -20.90 2.54 -20.31
CA GLU A 638 -21.73 2.82 -19.14
C GLU A 638 -21.07 2.31 -17.83
N LEU A 639 -20.35 1.17 -17.87
CA LEU A 639 -19.58 0.69 -16.71
C LEU A 639 -18.40 1.60 -16.37
N GLU A 640 -17.68 2.10 -17.38
CA GLU A 640 -16.60 3.08 -17.22
C GLU A 640 -17.13 4.38 -16.60
N CYS A 641 -18.24 4.91 -17.14
CA CYS A 641 -18.91 6.08 -16.59
C CYS A 641 -19.34 5.90 -15.13
N GLN A 642 -19.86 4.72 -14.77
CA GLN A 642 -20.24 4.41 -13.39
C GLN A 642 -19.03 4.38 -12.44
N GLY A 643 -17.90 3.83 -12.88
CA GLY A 643 -16.64 3.85 -12.11
C GLY A 643 -16.14 5.28 -11.87
N LEU A 644 -16.14 6.10 -12.92
CA LEU A 644 -15.76 7.52 -12.83
C LEU A 644 -16.74 8.32 -11.96
N LEU A 645 -18.05 8.06 -12.06
CA LEU A 645 -19.06 8.69 -11.22
C LEU A 645 -18.85 8.34 -9.73
N LYS A 646 -18.57 7.06 -9.44
CA LYS A 646 -18.26 6.58 -8.08
C LYS A 646 -17.01 7.29 -7.52
N ALA A 647 -15.93 7.39 -8.29
CA ALA A 647 -14.72 8.11 -7.88
C ALA A 647 -15.00 9.60 -7.59
N ARG A 648 -15.82 10.27 -8.40
CA ARG A 648 -16.15 11.69 -8.21
C ARG A 648 -17.10 11.95 -7.04
N ASN A 649 -18.20 11.20 -6.97
CA ASN A 649 -19.32 11.55 -6.09
C ASN A 649 -19.26 10.82 -4.75
N ASP A 650 -18.98 9.52 -4.77
CA ASP A 650 -18.95 8.69 -3.57
C ASP A 650 -17.63 8.88 -2.82
N MET A 651 -16.49 8.86 -3.54
CA MET A 651 -15.18 9.13 -2.94
C MET A 651 -14.90 10.63 -2.75
N GLY A 652 -15.65 11.51 -3.42
CA GLY A 652 -15.53 12.96 -3.30
C GLY A 652 -14.38 13.60 -4.09
N LEU A 653 -13.79 12.89 -5.06
CA LEU A 653 -12.63 13.35 -5.83
C LEU A 653 -13.06 14.27 -6.98
N ASN A 654 -13.56 15.45 -6.62
CA ASN A 654 -14.10 16.44 -7.57
C ASN A 654 -13.02 17.09 -8.47
N ASN A 655 -11.75 16.89 -8.17
CA ASN A 655 -10.59 17.28 -8.97
C ASN A 655 -10.42 16.43 -10.25
N ILE A 656 -11.13 15.31 -10.38
CA ILE A 656 -11.16 14.52 -11.63
C ILE A 656 -11.84 15.33 -12.76
N LYS A 657 -11.16 15.57 -13.87
CA LYS A 657 -11.77 16.05 -15.12
C LYS A 657 -11.74 14.92 -16.14
N LEU A 658 -12.61 14.96 -17.15
CA LEU A 658 -12.69 13.89 -18.15
C LEU A 658 -12.32 14.41 -19.52
N MET A 659 -11.60 13.59 -20.29
CA MET A 659 -11.16 13.93 -21.64
C MET A 659 -11.59 12.85 -22.63
N VAL A 660 -12.27 13.29 -23.69
CA VAL A 660 -12.72 12.41 -24.79
C VAL A 660 -11.61 12.29 -25.83
N PRO A 661 -11.00 11.10 -26.02
CA PRO A 661 -10.03 10.85 -27.07
C PRO A 661 -10.70 10.57 -28.42
N PHE A 662 -9.92 10.73 -29.48
CA PHE A 662 -10.20 10.36 -30.86
C PHE A 662 -11.57 10.86 -31.36
N CYS A 663 -11.99 12.04 -30.92
CA CYS A 663 -13.27 12.65 -31.26
C CYS A 663 -13.21 13.32 -32.63
N ARG A 664 -13.80 12.72 -33.65
CA ARG A 664 -13.58 13.13 -35.05
C ARG A 664 -14.34 14.40 -35.43
N THR A 665 -15.52 14.59 -34.83
CA THR A 665 -16.42 15.72 -35.11
C THR A 665 -17.03 16.27 -33.82
N PRO A 666 -17.49 17.54 -33.80
CA PRO A 666 -18.25 18.09 -32.67
C PRO A 666 -19.53 17.29 -32.39
N GLU A 667 -20.16 16.72 -33.42
CA GLU A 667 -21.37 15.89 -33.29
C GLU A 667 -21.09 14.58 -32.56
N GLU A 668 -19.95 13.93 -32.81
CA GLU A 668 -19.51 12.79 -32.00
C GLU A 668 -19.34 13.20 -30.54
N GLY A 669 -18.69 14.34 -30.28
CA GLY A 669 -18.50 14.86 -28.92
C GLY A 669 -19.82 15.04 -28.17
N ARG A 670 -20.83 15.62 -28.83
CA ARG A 670 -22.17 15.79 -28.22
C ARG A 670 -22.84 14.45 -27.90
N LYS A 671 -22.70 13.43 -28.75
CA LYS A 671 -23.24 12.08 -28.48
C LYS A 671 -22.56 11.42 -27.29
N VAL A 672 -21.23 11.55 -27.17
CA VAL A 672 -20.50 11.02 -26.00
C VAL A 672 -20.98 11.70 -24.72
N ILE A 673 -21.07 13.03 -24.73
CA ILE A 673 -21.55 13.82 -23.58
C ILE A 673 -22.99 13.44 -23.20
N GLU A 674 -23.85 13.12 -24.18
CA GLU A 674 -25.20 12.62 -23.94
C GLU A 674 -25.19 11.27 -23.21
N VAL A 675 -24.37 10.30 -23.66
CA VAL A 675 -24.22 9.02 -22.97
C VAL A 675 -23.67 9.20 -21.56
N MET A 676 -22.67 10.06 -21.37
CA MET A 676 -22.13 10.40 -20.04
C MET A 676 -23.21 11.02 -19.13
N ARG A 677 -24.03 11.92 -19.67
CA ARG A 677 -25.16 12.52 -18.96
C ARG A 677 -26.19 11.47 -18.55
N ASP A 678 -26.53 10.53 -19.43
CA ASP A 678 -27.44 9.41 -19.11
C ASP A 678 -26.90 8.56 -17.95
N CYS A 679 -25.58 8.50 -17.78
CA CYS A 679 -24.90 7.84 -16.67
C CYS A 679 -24.75 8.72 -15.41
N GLY A 680 -25.20 9.97 -15.43
CA GLY A 680 -25.08 10.92 -14.30
C GLY A 680 -23.80 11.77 -14.29
N LEU A 681 -22.93 11.66 -15.29
CA LEU A 681 -21.77 12.54 -15.47
C LEU A 681 -22.18 13.78 -16.29
N VAL A 682 -22.68 14.81 -15.59
CA VAL A 682 -23.20 16.03 -16.23
C VAL A 682 -22.14 17.13 -16.23
N GLN A 683 -21.78 17.63 -17.42
CA GLN A 683 -20.86 18.74 -17.60
C GLN A 683 -21.29 19.97 -16.78
N GLY A 684 -20.37 20.55 -16.01
CA GLY A 684 -20.60 21.69 -15.12
C GLY A 684 -21.14 21.33 -13.73
N GLU A 685 -21.76 20.15 -13.56
CA GLU A 685 -22.23 19.70 -12.24
C GLU A 685 -21.07 19.15 -11.39
N ASN A 686 -21.08 19.47 -10.09
CA ASN A 686 -20.00 19.11 -9.15
C ASN A 686 -18.59 19.46 -9.69
N GLY A 687 -18.48 20.56 -10.44
CA GLY A 687 -17.22 21.02 -11.05
C GLY A 687 -16.64 20.09 -12.11
N LEU A 688 -17.44 19.21 -12.73
CA LEU A 688 -16.99 18.37 -13.84
C LEU A 688 -16.75 19.24 -15.09
N GLU A 689 -15.50 19.27 -15.55
CA GLU A 689 -15.12 19.84 -16.85
C GLU A 689 -14.84 18.70 -17.83
N LEU A 690 -15.26 18.89 -19.08
CA LEU A 690 -15.03 17.95 -20.16
C LEU A 690 -14.07 18.53 -21.20
N TYR A 691 -13.00 17.79 -21.49
CA TYR A 691 -11.97 18.14 -22.44
C TYR A 691 -12.10 17.27 -23.69
N VAL A 692 -11.58 17.78 -24.81
CA VAL A 692 -11.34 16.96 -26.00
C VAL A 692 -9.84 16.85 -26.24
N MET A 693 -9.40 15.63 -26.56
CA MET A 693 -8.03 15.44 -27.02
C MET A 693 -7.93 15.94 -28.47
N CYS A 694 -7.18 17.02 -28.68
CA CYS A 694 -6.95 17.61 -29.99
C CYS A 694 -5.79 16.87 -30.67
N GLU A 695 -6.13 15.79 -31.34
CA GLU A 695 -5.15 14.85 -31.91
C GLU A 695 -5.45 14.46 -33.37
N ILE A 696 -6.52 14.99 -33.94
CA ILE A 696 -6.92 14.79 -35.33
C ILE A 696 -6.89 16.16 -36.03
N PRO A 697 -6.44 16.28 -37.30
CA PRO A 697 -6.47 17.55 -38.03
C PRO A 697 -7.85 18.23 -38.06
N SER A 698 -8.95 17.46 -38.03
CA SER A 698 -10.30 18.02 -37.92
C SER A 698 -10.53 18.77 -36.60
N ASN A 699 -9.91 18.35 -35.49
CA ASN A 699 -9.99 19.06 -34.22
C ASN A 699 -9.36 20.45 -34.31
N VAL A 700 -8.25 20.57 -35.05
CA VAL A 700 -7.54 21.84 -35.26
C VAL A 700 -8.34 22.74 -36.19
N ILE A 701 -8.74 22.23 -37.37
CA ILE A 701 -9.45 22.99 -38.40
C ILE A 701 -10.83 23.45 -37.89
N CYS A 702 -11.52 22.63 -37.10
CA CYS A 702 -12.86 22.91 -36.56
C CYS A 702 -12.83 23.32 -35.08
N ALA A 703 -11.71 23.85 -34.57
CA ALA A 703 -11.51 24.11 -33.14
C ALA A 703 -12.60 25.03 -32.52
N ASP A 704 -13.13 26.02 -33.26
CA ASP A 704 -14.25 26.85 -32.79
C ASP A 704 -15.49 26.03 -32.44
N ALA A 705 -15.85 25.06 -33.28
CA ALA A 705 -17.04 24.23 -33.06
C ALA A 705 -16.83 23.22 -31.93
N PHE A 706 -15.60 22.72 -31.75
CA PHE A 706 -15.26 21.92 -30.57
C PHE A 706 -15.28 22.75 -29.27
N ALA A 707 -14.87 24.02 -29.33
CA ALA A 707 -14.92 24.93 -28.17
C ALA A 707 -16.36 25.23 -27.69
N ASP A 708 -17.36 25.07 -28.56
CA ASP A 708 -18.77 25.16 -28.18
C ASP A 708 -19.27 23.91 -27.43
N VAL A 709 -18.54 22.80 -27.49
CA VAL A 709 -18.91 21.50 -26.90
C VAL A 709 -18.11 21.22 -25.63
N PHE A 710 -16.82 21.54 -25.61
CA PHE A 710 -15.89 21.18 -24.53
C PHE A 710 -15.41 22.40 -23.73
N ASP A 711 -15.00 22.17 -22.48
CA ASP A 711 -14.47 23.17 -21.55
C ASP A 711 -12.99 23.49 -21.80
N GLY A 712 -12.28 22.56 -22.42
CA GLY A 712 -10.88 22.73 -22.78
C GLY A 712 -10.38 21.71 -23.80
N PHE A 713 -9.12 21.87 -24.16
CA PHE A 713 -8.39 21.04 -25.12
C PHE A 713 -7.14 20.46 -24.47
N SER A 714 -6.77 19.24 -24.85
CA SER A 714 -5.42 18.72 -24.63
C SER A 714 -4.84 18.21 -25.94
N ILE A 715 -3.73 18.77 -26.38
CA ILE A 715 -3.12 18.39 -27.65
C ILE A 715 -2.47 17.01 -27.50
N GLY A 716 -2.91 16.04 -28.30
CA GLY A 716 -2.24 14.75 -28.46
C GLY A 716 -1.24 14.84 -29.62
N SER A 717 -0.02 15.32 -29.35
CA SER A 717 0.97 15.62 -30.39
C SER A 717 1.37 14.41 -31.22
N ASN A 718 1.39 13.23 -30.59
CA ASN A 718 1.73 11.97 -31.22
C ASN A 718 0.78 11.63 -32.39
N ASP A 719 -0.51 11.48 -32.09
CA ASP A 719 -1.53 11.13 -33.08
C ASP A 719 -1.78 12.31 -34.05
N LEU A 720 -1.64 13.56 -33.59
CA LEU A 720 -1.70 14.73 -34.47
C LEU A 720 -0.58 14.71 -35.52
N THR A 721 0.64 14.38 -35.12
CA THR A 721 1.79 14.23 -36.03
C THR A 721 1.54 13.10 -37.00
N GLN A 722 1.10 11.95 -36.50
CA GLN A 722 0.78 10.77 -37.30
C GLN A 722 -0.22 11.11 -38.42
N LEU A 723 -1.33 11.77 -38.08
CA LEU A 723 -2.41 12.07 -39.01
C LEU A 723 -2.13 13.30 -39.89
N THR A 724 -1.32 14.25 -39.43
CA THR A 724 -0.87 15.38 -40.27
C THR A 724 0.02 14.88 -41.41
N TYR A 725 0.80 13.83 -41.17
CA TYR A 725 1.68 13.23 -42.18
C TYR A 725 1.10 12.04 -42.92
N GLY A 726 0.04 11.42 -42.40
CA GLY A 726 -0.47 10.16 -42.94
C GLY A 726 0.49 8.99 -42.71
N LEU A 727 1.06 8.89 -41.51
CA LEU A 727 2.00 7.84 -41.12
C LEU A 727 1.33 6.79 -40.24
N ASP A 728 2.00 5.66 -40.08
CA ASP A 728 1.80 4.76 -38.94
C ASP A 728 3.12 4.69 -38.19
N ARG A 729 3.14 5.14 -36.93
CA ARG A 729 4.36 5.13 -36.12
C ARG A 729 4.80 3.72 -35.72
N ASP A 730 3.89 2.75 -35.72
CA ASP A 730 4.20 1.36 -35.42
C ASP A 730 4.90 0.69 -36.63
N SER A 731 4.88 1.35 -37.80
CA SER A 731 5.60 0.90 -39.00
C SER A 731 7.07 1.33 -38.97
N GLY A 732 7.95 0.39 -38.62
CA GLY A 732 9.40 0.61 -38.59
C GLY A 732 10.02 1.07 -39.93
N LEU A 733 9.30 0.96 -41.05
CA LEU A 733 9.75 1.43 -42.38
C LEU A 733 9.71 2.96 -42.53
N ILE A 734 8.79 3.63 -41.84
CA ILE A 734 8.53 5.07 -41.99
C ILE A 734 8.57 5.85 -40.67
N ALA A 735 8.75 5.17 -39.53
CA ALA A 735 8.83 5.79 -38.21
C ALA A 735 9.89 6.90 -38.11
N GLY A 736 11.00 6.80 -38.86
CA GLY A 736 12.04 7.84 -38.90
C GLY A 736 11.62 9.18 -39.53
N ILE A 737 10.43 9.26 -40.13
CA ILE A 737 9.87 10.51 -40.69
C ILE A 737 9.08 11.30 -39.63
N ALA A 738 8.58 10.64 -38.58
CA ALA A 738 7.77 11.28 -37.55
C ALA A 738 8.61 12.26 -36.73
N ASP A 739 8.26 13.55 -36.78
CA ASP A 739 8.88 14.60 -35.97
C ASP A 739 7.82 15.66 -35.59
N GLU A 740 7.52 15.75 -34.30
CA GLU A 740 6.54 16.70 -33.75
C GLU A 740 7.00 18.17 -33.89
N ARG A 741 8.31 18.40 -34.09
CA ARG A 741 8.91 19.74 -34.15
C ARG A 741 8.84 20.38 -35.52
N HIS A 742 8.45 19.61 -36.54
CA HIS A 742 8.39 20.10 -37.90
C HIS A 742 7.27 21.14 -38.08
N ASP A 743 7.47 22.05 -39.04
CA ASP A 743 6.63 23.24 -39.21
C ASP A 743 5.16 22.91 -39.44
N ALA A 744 4.85 21.84 -40.18
CA ALA A 744 3.47 21.40 -40.41
C ALA A 744 2.71 21.10 -39.10
N VAL A 745 3.36 20.40 -38.16
CA VAL A 745 2.77 20.05 -36.85
C VAL A 745 2.73 21.29 -35.95
N LYS A 746 3.82 22.08 -35.93
CA LYS A 746 3.87 23.34 -35.18
C LYS A 746 2.78 24.33 -35.60
N GLU A 747 2.49 24.45 -36.89
CA GLU A 747 1.41 25.33 -37.38
C GLU A 747 0.03 24.80 -36.95
N MET A 748 -0.21 23.49 -36.96
CA MET A 748 -1.44 22.90 -36.41
C MET A 748 -1.60 23.23 -34.91
N ILE A 749 -0.54 23.05 -34.13
CA ILE A 749 -0.50 23.36 -32.70
C ILE A 749 -0.77 24.84 -32.45
N LYS A 750 -0.07 25.73 -33.16
CA LYS A 750 -0.23 27.18 -33.05
C LYS A 750 -1.67 27.61 -33.38
N MET A 751 -2.27 27.03 -34.41
CA MET A 751 -3.65 27.32 -34.81
C MET A 751 -4.67 26.97 -33.72
N VAL A 752 -4.54 25.79 -33.11
CA VAL A 752 -5.47 25.38 -32.05
C VAL A 752 -5.24 26.17 -30.76
N ILE A 753 -3.99 26.48 -30.38
CA ILE A 753 -3.70 27.32 -29.21
C ILE A 753 -4.30 28.71 -29.40
N ALA A 754 -4.06 29.35 -30.54
CA ALA A 754 -4.62 30.67 -30.82
C ALA A 754 -6.16 30.66 -30.77
N THR A 755 -6.80 29.61 -31.28
CA THR A 755 -8.26 29.46 -31.23
C THR A 755 -8.78 29.26 -29.82
N ALA A 756 -8.18 28.35 -29.03
CA ALA A 756 -8.56 28.12 -27.64
C ALA A 756 -8.43 29.40 -26.80
N LYS A 757 -7.33 30.16 -26.95
CA LYS A 757 -7.15 31.44 -26.27
C LYS A 757 -8.18 32.49 -26.66
N ARG A 758 -8.45 32.63 -27.96
CA ARG A 758 -9.49 33.54 -28.45
C ARG A 758 -10.87 33.19 -27.88
N ARG A 759 -11.14 31.91 -27.67
CA ARG A 759 -12.41 31.40 -27.11
C ARG A 759 -12.42 31.33 -25.58
N GLY A 760 -11.33 31.70 -24.90
CA GLY A 760 -11.23 31.64 -23.44
C GLY A 760 -11.25 30.22 -22.88
N LYS A 761 -10.84 29.23 -23.68
CA LYS A 761 -10.80 27.81 -23.28
C LYS A 761 -9.40 27.43 -22.82
N LYS A 762 -9.35 26.54 -21.82
CA LYS A 762 -8.08 25.96 -21.34
C LYS A 762 -7.47 25.11 -22.45
N ILE A 763 -6.16 25.19 -22.64
CA ILE A 763 -5.44 24.33 -23.57
C ILE A 763 -4.11 23.84 -23.00
N GLY A 764 -4.00 22.51 -22.88
CA GLY A 764 -2.78 21.81 -22.53
C GLY A 764 -2.22 21.00 -23.70
N ILE A 765 -1.07 20.38 -23.48
CA ILE A 765 -0.49 19.37 -24.37
C ILE A 765 -0.05 18.17 -23.57
N CYS A 766 -0.35 16.98 -24.08
CA CYS A 766 0.09 15.70 -23.56
C CYS A 766 0.85 14.94 -24.65
N GLY A 767 2.13 14.70 -24.44
CA GLY A 767 3.03 14.11 -25.43
C GLY A 767 4.47 14.12 -24.95
N GLN A 768 5.33 13.34 -25.60
CA GLN A 768 6.75 13.30 -25.22
C GLN A 768 7.52 14.50 -25.76
N GLY A 769 7.05 15.21 -26.80
CA GLY A 769 7.74 16.35 -27.40
C GLY A 769 8.28 17.38 -26.39
N PRO A 770 7.47 17.91 -25.46
CA PRO A 770 7.96 18.89 -24.48
C PRO A 770 8.88 18.29 -23.41
N SER A 771 8.85 16.96 -23.23
CA SER A 771 9.76 16.22 -22.34
C SER A 771 11.13 16.00 -22.99
N ASP A 772 11.12 15.62 -24.27
CA ASP A 772 12.32 15.22 -25.01
C ASP A 772 13.08 16.44 -25.58
N PHE A 773 12.34 17.49 -25.97
CA PHE A 773 12.85 18.64 -26.70
C PHE A 773 12.55 19.96 -25.95
N PRO A 774 13.52 20.50 -25.18
CA PRO A 774 13.36 21.77 -24.48
C PRO A 774 12.96 22.92 -25.40
N GLU A 775 13.44 22.95 -26.65
CA GLU A 775 13.07 23.95 -27.66
C GLU A 775 11.60 23.88 -28.07
N PHE A 776 10.98 22.71 -27.94
CA PHE A 776 9.56 22.54 -28.21
C PHE A 776 8.72 23.03 -27.03
N ALA A 777 9.17 22.78 -25.80
CA ALA A 777 8.56 23.34 -24.60
C ALA A 777 8.57 24.89 -24.63
N THR A 778 9.69 25.51 -25.00
CA THR A 778 9.76 26.97 -25.13
C THR A 778 8.87 27.53 -26.24
N PHE A 779 8.77 26.84 -27.38
CA PHE A 779 7.83 27.19 -28.45
C PHE A 779 6.36 27.19 -27.98
N LEU A 780 5.99 26.23 -27.14
CA LEU A 780 4.63 26.15 -26.58
C LEU A 780 4.34 27.32 -25.63
N VAL A 781 5.32 27.71 -24.82
CA VAL A 781 5.26 28.91 -23.95
C VAL A 781 5.11 30.18 -24.81
N GLU A 782 5.85 30.30 -25.90
CA GLU A 782 5.73 31.41 -26.86
C GLU A 782 4.34 31.48 -27.50
N CYS A 783 3.73 30.33 -27.79
CA CYS A 783 2.35 30.24 -28.27
C CYS A 783 1.31 30.54 -27.18
N GLY A 784 1.72 30.53 -25.91
CA GLY A 784 0.90 30.84 -24.75
C GLY A 784 0.12 29.65 -24.19
N ILE A 785 0.57 28.39 -24.35
CA ILE A 785 -0.08 27.20 -23.77
C ILE A 785 -0.42 27.38 -22.27
N ASP A 786 -1.52 26.81 -21.76
CA ASP A 786 -1.85 26.89 -20.32
C ASP A 786 -1.07 25.87 -19.48
N SER A 787 -0.89 24.66 -20.02
CA SER A 787 -0.21 23.59 -19.31
C SER A 787 0.56 22.65 -20.24
N MET A 788 1.59 22.02 -19.68
CA MET A 788 2.34 20.93 -20.32
C MET A 788 2.35 19.74 -19.39
N SER A 789 1.90 18.59 -19.90
CA SER A 789 1.81 17.34 -19.15
C SER A 789 2.98 16.43 -19.50
N LEU A 790 3.83 16.14 -18.52
CA LEU A 790 5.16 15.54 -18.70
C LEU A 790 5.29 14.23 -17.93
N ILE A 791 6.23 13.38 -18.34
CA ILE A 791 6.61 12.24 -17.51
C ILE A 791 7.35 12.75 -16.25
N PRO A 792 7.24 12.05 -15.12
CA PRO A 792 7.76 12.52 -13.83
C PRO A 792 9.23 12.98 -13.87
N ASP A 793 10.07 12.23 -14.57
CA ASP A 793 11.52 12.46 -14.57
C ASP A 793 11.95 13.71 -15.32
N THR A 794 11.13 14.19 -16.28
CA THR A 794 11.43 15.39 -17.07
C THR A 794 10.76 16.63 -16.51
N ALA A 795 9.78 16.48 -15.60
CA ALA A 795 8.98 17.57 -15.07
C ALA A 795 9.84 18.72 -14.50
N VAL A 796 10.87 18.39 -13.71
CA VAL A 796 11.73 19.38 -13.08
C VAL A 796 12.63 20.09 -14.09
N LYS A 797 13.26 19.34 -15.00
CA LYS A 797 14.10 19.92 -16.06
C LYS A 797 13.31 20.89 -16.94
N THR A 798 12.10 20.49 -17.34
CA THR A 798 11.24 21.32 -18.18
C THR A 798 10.73 22.54 -17.42
N ARG A 799 10.40 22.42 -16.13
CA ARG A 799 10.02 23.57 -15.28
C ARG A 799 11.10 24.66 -15.26
N LEU A 800 12.38 24.28 -15.14
CA LEU A 800 13.49 25.22 -15.20
C LEU A 800 13.60 25.91 -16.57
N ALA A 801 13.45 25.15 -17.66
CA ALA A 801 13.47 25.71 -19.02
C ALA A 801 12.31 26.68 -19.26
N VAL A 802 11.11 26.35 -18.78
CA VAL A 802 9.91 27.19 -18.86
C VAL A 802 10.09 28.47 -18.06
N ALA A 803 10.54 28.38 -16.81
CA ALA A 803 10.79 29.55 -15.96
C ALA A 803 11.82 30.51 -16.60
N ALA A 804 12.88 29.96 -17.20
CA ALA A 804 13.86 30.76 -17.92
C ALA A 804 13.25 31.48 -19.12
N LYS A 805 12.40 30.78 -19.89
CA LYS A 805 11.74 31.36 -21.07
C LYS A 805 10.68 32.40 -20.71
N GLU A 806 9.88 32.15 -19.69
CA GLU A 806 8.91 33.13 -19.19
C GLU A 806 9.61 34.41 -18.73
N LYS A 807 10.72 34.29 -18.02
CA LYS A 807 11.55 35.43 -17.63
C LYS A 807 12.12 36.20 -18.83
N GLU A 808 12.59 35.50 -19.86
CA GLU A 808 13.04 36.11 -21.13
C GLU A 808 11.91 36.91 -21.80
N MET A 809 10.68 36.37 -21.76
CA MET A 809 9.48 37.02 -22.31
C MET A 809 8.90 38.14 -21.41
N GLY A 810 9.50 38.39 -20.24
CA GLY A 810 8.99 39.36 -19.27
C GLY A 810 7.70 38.93 -18.55
N ILE A 811 7.42 37.62 -18.53
CA ILE A 811 6.31 37.00 -17.80
C ILE A 811 6.82 36.69 -16.40
N ASN A 812 6.24 37.36 -15.39
CA ASN A 812 6.46 37.01 -13.98
C ASN A 812 5.27 36.15 -13.50
N PRO A 813 5.53 34.98 -12.86
CA PRO A 813 4.50 34.10 -12.30
C PRO A 813 3.60 34.77 -11.26
#